data_AF-A0A7J7HQ25-F1
#
_entry.id   AF-A0A7J7HQ25-F1
#
_cell.length_a   1.000
_cell.length_b   1.000
_cell.length_c   1.000
_cell.angle_alpha   90.00
_cell.angle_beta   90.00
_cell.angle_gamma   90.00
#
_symmetry.space_group_name_H-M   'P 1'
#
loop_
_entity.id
_entity.type
_entity.pdbx_description
1 polymer ?
#
loop_
_entity_poly.entity_id
_entity_poly.type
_entity_poly.pdbx_seq_one_letter_code
_entity_poly.pdbx_strand_id
1 'polypeptide(L)'
;MRVVVSPLKMSSAASYGCVYFDRRCFRKDDVKSSKGRKLYVCNSVASTPQGLQFANTKVQIPEKTVRIGVLGASGYTGSEIVRLLANHPYFGITLMTADRKAGQSIGSVFPHLATQHLPDLIAIKDANFSNVDAVFCCLPHGTTQEIIKALPKGLKIVDLSADFRLRDIKEYEKWYGQPHRATDLQREAVYGLTEIYRREIQDANLVANPGCYPTSIQLPLVPLIKANLIKSKNIIIDAKSGVSGAGRGAKEANLYTEIAEGIHSYGITGHRHVPEIEQGLSEAANSEVTVSFTPHLMPMSRGMQSTIYVELAPGVSVEDLYQHLRIFYENEEFVVLQKEKEVPHTRHVRGSNYCFMNVFPDRIPGRAIIISVIDNLVKGASGQALQNLNLMMGIPESTGLNYMALLNSHAFHGFKEWLHCTKIHSCILSFKPNGVSQNTNRKSLCAMNITAGQSGNPEKINLDRIMNKARKIWDSSPQSVKTFPWNRALENFIQLILDLIVAVIKYLCLPVLAVSSLSEMSYCAHEKKLFLIPIPLLVGVAVAGVLRETALELSPLLKDAEVPWHLIAIAIFFTLLKLPGPYYPYWGRIFIPHFANGGLLRTLYFAFLWYRRPQKASEPLPPECKVRFSPSFDVLLQLSLSVIHLGGFETYILPWPLRKRHYRHESRNL
;
A
#
# COMPACT_ATOMS: atom_id res chain seq x y z
N MET A 1 64.20 9.58 1.01
CA MET A 1 65.48 9.58 0.27
C MET A 1 65.81 8.12 -0.06
N ARG A 2 65.83 7.79 -1.37
CA ARG A 2 66.34 6.57 -2.06
C ARG A 2 65.69 5.20 -1.74
N VAL A 3 64.90 4.56 -2.64
CA VAL A 3 65.14 3.97 -4.00
C VAL A 3 65.52 2.47 -3.87
N VAL A 4 64.63 1.49 -4.19
CA VAL A 4 64.36 0.83 -5.52
C VAL A 4 65.35 -0.35 -5.76
N VAL A 5 65.05 -1.59 -6.20
CA VAL A 5 64.34 -2.26 -7.34
C VAL A 5 64.21 -3.78 -6.98
N SER A 6 63.07 -4.51 -7.10
CA SER A 6 62.52 -5.37 -8.20
C SER A 6 63.43 -6.53 -8.73
N PRO A 7 62.97 -7.53 -9.55
CA PRO A 7 61.62 -8.07 -9.85
C PRO A 7 61.54 -9.63 -9.97
N LEU A 8 60.34 -10.19 -10.14
CA LEU A 8 60.11 -11.40 -10.98
C LEU A 8 58.69 -11.38 -11.60
N LYS A 9 58.62 -11.61 -12.92
CA LYS A 9 57.47 -11.56 -13.83
C LYS A 9 57.08 -12.96 -14.31
N MET A 10 55.79 -13.19 -14.60
CA MET A 10 55.17 -13.74 -15.84
C MET A 10 53.73 -14.24 -15.54
N SER A 11 52.66 -13.55 -16.01
CA SER A 11 51.82 -13.79 -17.22
C SER A 11 51.11 -15.17 -17.25
N SER A 12 49.81 -15.35 -17.55
CA SER A 12 48.90 -14.64 -18.48
C SER A 12 47.40 -14.97 -18.25
N ALA A 13 46.56 -14.02 -18.67
CA ALA A 13 45.12 -14.00 -18.99
C ALA A 13 44.27 -15.30 -19.01
N ALA A 14 43.08 -15.23 -18.41
CA ALA A 14 41.95 -16.12 -18.66
C ALA A 14 40.75 -15.30 -19.18
N SER A 15 40.27 -15.69 -20.36
CA SER A 15 39.20 -15.09 -21.14
C SER A 15 37.83 -15.69 -20.80
N TYR A 16 36.82 -14.83 -20.77
CA TYR A 16 35.41 -15.13 -20.56
C TYR A 16 34.82 -15.96 -21.71
N GLY A 17 34.15 -17.08 -21.38
CA GLY A 17 33.40 -17.89 -22.33
C GLY A 17 31.93 -17.47 -22.39
N CYS A 18 31.50 -16.99 -23.56
CA CYS A 18 30.10 -16.82 -23.95
C CYS A 18 29.78 -17.87 -25.01
N VAL A 19 28.77 -18.71 -24.79
CA VAL A 19 28.37 -19.78 -25.72
C VAL A 19 27.29 -19.23 -26.66
N TYR A 20 27.69 -18.95 -27.91
CA TYR A 20 26.78 -18.84 -29.04
C TYR A 20 26.90 -20.10 -29.89
N PHE A 21 25.77 -20.77 -30.14
CA PHE A 21 25.67 -21.85 -31.12
C PHE A 21 25.62 -21.24 -32.53
N ASP A 22 26.64 -21.51 -33.33
CA ASP A 22 26.59 -21.29 -34.78
C ASP A 22 26.72 -22.61 -35.53
N ARG A 23 25.83 -22.75 -36.52
CA ARG A 23 25.72 -23.88 -37.43
C ARG A 23 26.91 -23.85 -38.39
N ARG A 24 27.55 -24.99 -38.61
CA ARG A 24 28.30 -25.21 -39.85
C ARG A 24 28.07 -26.59 -40.43
N CYS A 25 27.48 -26.56 -41.62
CA CYS A 25 27.37 -27.64 -42.57
C CYS A 25 28.75 -28.14 -43.00
N PHE A 26 28.88 -29.45 -43.17
CA PHE A 26 29.85 -30.05 -44.10
C PHE A 26 29.07 -30.75 -45.22
N ARG A 27 29.47 -30.50 -46.46
CA ARG A 27 28.97 -31.15 -47.68
C ARG A 27 30.19 -31.60 -48.49
N LYS A 28 30.22 -32.88 -48.89
CA LYS A 28 30.87 -33.33 -50.13
C LYS A 28 30.39 -34.76 -50.50
N ASP A 29 29.48 -34.77 -51.47
CA ASP A 29 29.42 -35.54 -52.72
C ASP A 29 29.50 -37.09 -52.76
N ASP A 30 28.34 -37.68 -53.09
CA ASP A 30 27.98 -38.68 -54.12
C ASP A 30 28.88 -39.89 -54.48
N VAL A 31 28.25 -41.09 -54.53
CA VAL A 31 27.97 -41.87 -55.78
C VAL A 31 27.56 -43.36 -55.49
N LYS A 32 26.43 -43.78 -56.13
CA LYS A 32 25.96 -45.14 -56.58
C LYS A 32 25.44 -46.24 -55.62
N SER A 33 24.11 -46.41 -55.66
CA SER A 33 23.34 -47.61 -56.13
C SER A 33 23.88 -49.04 -55.88
N SER A 34 23.18 -49.86 -55.08
CA SER A 34 22.27 -50.93 -55.57
C SER A 34 21.81 -51.93 -54.48
N LYS A 35 20.51 -52.27 -54.55
CA LYS A 35 19.80 -53.53 -54.17
C LYS A 35 20.24 -54.33 -52.92
N GLY A 36 19.32 -54.48 -51.98
CA GLY A 36 19.31 -55.61 -51.04
C GLY A 36 18.27 -55.49 -49.92
N ARG A 37 17.04 -55.97 -50.16
CA ARG A 37 15.99 -56.15 -49.13
C ARG A 37 16.40 -57.26 -48.15
N LYS A 38 16.30 -57.00 -46.85
CA LYS A 38 15.88 -58.01 -45.85
C LYS A 38 14.89 -57.37 -44.88
N LEU A 39 13.61 -57.68 -45.09
CA LEU A 39 12.53 -57.51 -44.12
C LEU A 39 12.62 -58.67 -43.12
N TYR A 40 12.64 -58.36 -41.83
CA TYR A 40 12.07 -59.24 -40.80
C TYR A 40 11.06 -58.41 -40.01
N VAL A 41 9.86 -58.97 -39.85
CA VAL A 41 8.70 -58.35 -39.21
C VAL A 41 8.39 -59.12 -37.93
N CYS A 42 7.90 -58.37 -36.93
CA CYS A 42 7.20 -58.79 -35.70
C CYS A 42 8.10 -59.31 -34.55
N ASN A 43 7.89 -58.96 -33.28
CA ASN A 43 6.65 -58.55 -32.60
C ASN A 43 6.87 -57.48 -31.51
N SER A 44 5.83 -56.67 -31.31
CA SER A 44 5.58 -55.86 -30.14
C SER A 44 5.28 -56.72 -28.91
N VAL A 45 6.00 -56.50 -27.80
CA VAL A 45 5.59 -56.96 -26.47
C VAL A 45 5.43 -55.73 -25.59
N ALA A 46 4.17 -55.44 -25.26
CA ALA A 46 3.84 -54.46 -24.24
C ALA A 46 4.34 -54.99 -22.89
N SER A 47 5.20 -54.21 -22.23
CA SER A 47 5.55 -54.43 -20.82
C SER A 47 5.14 -53.20 -20.01
N THR A 48 4.50 -53.52 -18.88
CA THR A 48 3.87 -52.68 -17.86
C THR A 48 4.84 -51.66 -17.25
N PRO A 49 4.35 -50.51 -16.73
CA PRO A 49 5.21 -49.45 -16.22
C PRO A 49 5.77 -49.84 -14.85
N GLN A 50 7.02 -50.29 -14.81
CA GLN A 50 7.80 -50.33 -13.58
C GLN A 50 8.27 -48.91 -13.23
N GLY A 51 8.09 -48.56 -11.96
CA GLY A 51 8.11 -47.19 -11.46
C GLY A 51 9.34 -46.39 -11.85
N LEU A 52 9.10 -45.20 -12.39
CA LEU A 52 10.03 -44.10 -12.30
C LEU A 52 10.21 -43.77 -10.82
N GLN A 53 11.28 -44.28 -10.23
CA GLN A 53 11.86 -43.68 -9.04
C GLN A 53 12.22 -42.25 -9.42
N PHE A 54 11.45 -41.28 -8.92
CA PHE A 54 11.93 -39.92 -8.81
C PHE A 54 13.18 -39.97 -7.94
N ALA A 55 14.34 -39.87 -8.58
CA ALA A 55 15.56 -39.56 -7.87
C ALA A 55 15.29 -38.26 -7.12
N ASN A 56 15.17 -38.36 -5.79
CA ASN A 56 15.20 -37.23 -4.88
C ASN A 56 16.59 -36.62 -4.96
N THR A 57 16.87 -35.88 -6.03
CA THR A 57 17.98 -34.95 -6.08
C THR A 57 17.62 -33.87 -5.08
N LYS A 58 18.02 -34.06 -3.81
CA LYS A 58 18.09 -32.96 -2.84
C LYS A 58 18.81 -31.83 -3.55
N VAL A 59 18.11 -30.78 -3.90
CA VAL A 59 18.73 -29.52 -4.28
C VAL A 59 19.55 -29.13 -3.06
N GLN A 60 20.87 -29.34 -3.13
CA GLN A 60 21.79 -28.83 -2.13
C GLN A 60 21.71 -27.32 -2.23
N ILE A 61 20.89 -26.71 -1.38
CA ILE A 61 20.97 -25.28 -1.11
C ILE A 61 22.40 -25.07 -0.60
N PRO A 62 23.22 -24.22 -1.25
CA PRO A 62 24.57 -23.98 -0.77
C PRO A 62 24.49 -23.53 0.69
N GLU A 63 25.21 -24.23 1.56
CA GLU A 63 25.22 -23.95 2.99
C GLU A 63 25.79 -22.54 3.19
N LYS A 64 24.98 -21.65 3.76
CA LYS A 64 25.38 -20.25 3.99
C LYS A 64 26.47 -20.22 5.06
N THR A 65 27.53 -19.46 4.83
CA THR A 65 28.79 -19.55 5.58
C THR A 65 28.76 -18.85 6.95
N VAL A 66 27.88 -17.87 7.16
CA VAL A 66 27.76 -17.12 8.42
C VAL A 66 26.38 -17.35 9.01
N ARG A 67 26.34 -17.69 10.29
CA ARG A 67 25.14 -18.08 11.05
C ARG A 67 24.61 -16.89 11.84
N ILE A 68 23.36 -16.53 11.59
CA ILE A 68 22.73 -15.32 12.09
C ILE A 68 21.65 -15.64 13.11
N GLY A 69 21.70 -14.95 14.26
CA GLY A 69 20.60 -14.86 15.21
C GLY A 69 19.77 -13.60 15.01
N VAL A 70 18.44 -13.72 14.98
CA VAL A 70 17.52 -12.58 14.93
C VAL A 70 16.76 -12.50 16.25
N LEU A 71 17.15 -11.56 17.12
CA LEU A 71 16.52 -11.37 18.42
C LEU A 71 15.32 -10.43 18.27
N GLY A 72 14.10 -10.89 18.54
CA GLY A 72 12.88 -10.10 18.31
C GLY A 72 12.33 -10.18 16.88
N ALA A 73 12.35 -11.36 16.27
CA ALA A 73 11.92 -11.60 14.89
C ALA A 73 10.41 -11.32 14.63
N SER A 74 9.59 -11.20 15.67
CA SER A 74 8.13 -10.98 15.54
C SER A 74 7.70 -9.54 15.24
N GLY A 75 8.62 -8.57 15.30
CA GLY A 75 8.41 -7.16 14.94
C GLY A 75 8.61 -6.89 13.44
N TYR A 76 8.30 -5.66 12.98
CA TYR A 76 8.47 -5.32 11.57
C TYR A 76 9.93 -5.29 11.11
N THR A 77 10.84 -4.73 11.93
CA THR A 77 12.28 -4.76 11.65
C THR A 77 12.82 -6.18 11.63
N GLY A 78 12.43 -7.01 12.61
CA GLY A 78 12.73 -8.45 12.62
C GLY A 78 12.27 -9.16 11.35
N SER A 79 11.02 -8.98 10.93
CA SER A 79 10.53 -9.57 9.68
C SER A 79 11.27 -9.07 8.43
N GLU A 80 11.72 -7.81 8.45
CA GLU A 80 12.44 -7.22 7.33
C GLU A 80 13.87 -7.75 7.23
N ILE A 81 14.55 -7.98 8.36
CA ILE A 81 15.81 -8.74 8.40
C ILE A 81 15.61 -10.11 7.80
N VAL A 82 14.57 -10.85 8.21
CA VAL A 82 14.28 -12.19 7.65
C VAL A 82 14.06 -12.12 6.14
N ARG A 83 13.30 -11.14 5.66
CA ARG A 83 13.06 -10.91 4.22
C ARG A 83 14.36 -10.67 3.45
N LEU A 84 15.26 -9.83 3.97
CA LEU A 84 16.52 -9.50 3.31
C LEU A 84 17.50 -10.68 3.32
N LEU A 85 17.60 -11.38 4.45
CA LEU A 85 18.49 -12.54 4.60
C LEU A 85 18.06 -13.75 3.78
N ALA A 86 16.79 -13.85 3.40
CA ALA A 86 16.30 -14.92 2.52
C ALA A 86 17.17 -15.06 1.25
N ASN A 87 17.51 -13.93 0.61
CA ASN A 87 18.33 -13.92 -0.62
C ASN A 87 19.80 -13.56 -0.38
N HIS A 88 20.24 -13.42 0.88
CA HIS A 88 21.65 -13.14 1.15
C HIS A 88 22.50 -14.40 0.91
N PRO A 89 23.53 -14.36 0.04
CA PRO A 89 24.30 -15.56 -0.34
C PRO A 89 25.14 -16.13 0.80
N TYR A 90 25.58 -15.31 1.76
CA TYR A 90 26.49 -15.75 2.83
C TYR A 90 25.83 -15.94 4.19
N PHE A 91 24.65 -15.35 4.42
CA PHE A 91 24.07 -15.20 5.77
C PHE A 91 22.84 -16.09 5.92
N GLY A 92 22.95 -17.09 6.79
CA GLY A 92 21.88 -18.04 7.11
C GLY A 92 21.33 -17.84 8.50
N ILE A 93 20.00 -17.78 8.64
CA ILE A 93 19.36 -17.63 9.94
C ILE A 93 19.36 -18.99 10.65
N THR A 94 20.03 -19.08 11.80
CA THR A 94 20.11 -20.29 12.63
C THR A 94 19.35 -20.16 13.95
N LEU A 95 19.03 -18.94 14.35
CA LEU A 95 18.32 -18.63 15.59
C LEU A 95 17.34 -17.49 15.37
N MET A 96 16.10 -17.64 15.84
CA MET A 96 15.14 -16.55 15.91
C MET A 96 14.46 -16.53 17.27
N THR A 97 14.35 -15.36 17.88
CA THR A 97 13.66 -15.23 19.16
C THR A 97 12.43 -14.33 19.08
N ALA A 98 11.45 -14.65 19.90
CA ALA A 98 10.31 -13.81 20.19
C ALA A 98 9.88 -14.04 21.65
N ASP A 99 9.25 -13.04 22.25
CA ASP A 99 8.71 -13.15 23.61
C ASP A 99 7.36 -13.89 23.57
N ARG A 100 6.25 -13.16 23.37
CA ARG A 100 4.88 -13.72 23.33
C ARG A 100 4.61 -14.77 22.25
N LYS A 101 5.52 -14.92 21.27
CA LYS A 101 5.35 -15.83 20.11
C LYS A 101 6.37 -16.96 20.07
N ALA A 102 7.09 -17.20 21.17
CA ALA A 102 7.93 -18.39 21.31
C ALA A 102 7.10 -19.68 21.09
N GLY A 103 7.72 -20.68 20.46
CA GLY A 103 7.11 -21.94 20.04
C GLY A 103 6.37 -21.89 18.70
N GLN A 104 6.23 -20.71 18.07
CA GLN A 104 5.54 -20.57 16.79
C GLN A 104 6.53 -20.48 15.62
N SER A 105 6.12 -20.95 14.44
CA SER A 105 6.87 -20.73 13.21
C SER A 105 6.72 -19.29 12.72
N ILE A 106 7.75 -18.74 12.06
CA ILE A 106 7.68 -17.37 11.52
C ILE A 106 6.56 -17.19 10.49
N GLY A 107 6.23 -18.22 9.71
CA GLY A 107 5.12 -18.21 8.75
C GLY A 107 3.76 -18.04 9.40
N SER A 108 3.55 -18.56 10.61
CA SER A 108 2.32 -18.31 11.38
C SER A 108 2.22 -16.86 11.86
N VAL A 109 3.36 -16.24 12.16
CA VAL A 109 3.46 -14.86 12.66
C VAL A 109 3.38 -13.84 11.52
N PHE A 110 3.98 -14.17 10.38
CA PHE A 110 4.08 -13.38 9.16
C PHE A 110 3.89 -14.31 7.94
N PRO A 111 2.66 -14.47 7.45
CA PRO A 111 2.35 -15.40 6.36
C PRO A 111 3.14 -15.16 5.06
N HIS A 112 3.59 -13.92 4.80
CA HIS A 112 4.42 -13.60 3.64
C HIS A 112 5.83 -14.24 3.69
N LEU A 113 6.25 -14.78 4.83
CA LEU A 113 7.52 -15.49 5.03
C LEU A 113 7.34 -17.01 5.06
N ALA A 114 6.14 -17.54 4.81
CA ALA A 114 5.83 -18.96 4.96
C ALA A 114 6.60 -19.89 3.99
N THR A 115 7.17 -19.35 2.91
CA THR A 115 7.99 -20.12 1.96
C THR A 115 9.41 -20.37 2.45
N GLN A 116 9.82 -19.74 3.55
CA GLN A 116 11.15 -19.88 4.11
C GLN A 116 11.18 -21.03 5.13
N HIS A 117 12.13 -21.95 4.96
CA HIS A 117 12.41 -23.00 5.95
C HIS A 117 13.35 -22.44 7.02
N LEU A 118 12.77 -21.92 8.10
CA LEU A 118 13.47 -21.22 9.17
C LEU A 118 13.21 -21.91 10.52
N PRO A 119 14.13 -21.78 11.49
CA PRO A 119 13.89 -22.32 12.83
C PRO A 119 12.65 -21.69 13.47
N ASP A 120 11.97 -22.43 14.35
CA ASP A 120 10.86 -21.87 15.11
C ASP A 120 11.35 -20.76 16.06
N LEU A 121 10.46 -19.83 16.37
CA LEU A 121 10.73 -18.77 17.32
C LEU A 121 10.91 -19.37 18.71
N ILE A 122 11.97 -18.99 19.44
CA ILE A 122 12.17 -19.41 20.84
C ILE A 122 12.22 -18.20 21.78
N ALA A 123 12.05 -18.43 23.08
CA ALA A 123 12.27 -17.37 24.06
C ALA A 123 13.77 -17.10 24.17
N ILE A 124 14.15 -15.83 24.38
CA ILE A 124 15.55 -15.44 24.39
C ILE A 124 16.38 -16.11 25.49
N LYS A 125 15.77 -16.36 26.65
CA LYS A 125 16.39 -17.07 27.78
C LYS A 125 16.78 -18.52 27.45
N ASP A 126 16.11 -19.11 26.46
CA ASP A 126 16.32 -20.48 26.02
C ASP A 126 17.23 -20.54 24.78
N ALA A 127 17.73 -19.39 24.31
CA ALA A 127 18.56 -19.30 23.12
C ALA A 127 20.00 -19.77 23.38
N ASN A 128 20.51 -20.62 22.49
CA ASN A 128 21.91 -21.02 22.46
C ASN A 128 22.64 -20.33 21.30
N PHE A 129 23.70 -19.60 21.65
CA PHE A 129 24.51 -18.82 20.71
C PHE A 129 25.78 -19.55 20.24
N SER A 130 26.03 -20.80 20.66
CA SER A 130 27.25 -21.54 20.29
C SER A 130 27.40 -21.75 18.77
N ASN A 131 26.28 -21.73 18.05
CA ASN A 131 26.22 -21.86 16.60
C ASN A 131 25.72 -20.58 15.90
N VAL A 132 26.07 -19.43 16.46
CA VAL A 132 25.75 -18.10 15.93
C VAL A 132 27.05 -17.31 15.83
N ASP A 133 27.25 -16.61 14.71
CA ASP A 133 28.43 -15.79 14.45
C ASP A 133 28.12 -14.30 14.61
N ALA A 134 26.89 -13.91 14.25
CA ALA A 134 26.41 -12.53 14.40
C ALA A 134 24.93 -12.48 14.78
N VAL A 135 24.52 -11.38 15.41
CA VAL A 135 23.13 -11.15 15.84
C VAL A 135 22.59 -9.80 15.42
N PHE A 136 21.33 -9.79 15.00
CA PHE A 136 20.50 -8.60 14.89
C PHE A 136 19.59 -8.48 16.11
N CYS A 137 19.67 -7.36 16.83
CA CYS A 137 18.78 -7.09 17.97
C CYS A 137 17.63 -6.17 17.55
N CYS A 138 16.45 -6.75 17.33
CA CYS A 138 15.20 -6.06 16.96
C CYS A 138 14.26 -5.93 18.18
N LEU A 139 14.84 -5.59 19.34
CA LEU A 139 14.15 -5.60 20.62
C LEU A 139 13.62 -4.20 21.00
N PRO A 140 12.63 -4.12 21.91
CA PRO A 140 12.21 -2.84 22.48
C PRO A 140 13.36 -2.16 23.25
N HIS A 141 13.42 -0.83 23.18
CA HIS A 141 14.38 -0.04 23.95
C HIS A 141 14.29 -0.35 25.46
N GLY A 142 15.42 -0.28 26.17
CA GLY A 142 15.57 -0.59 27.59
C GLY A 142 15.81 -2.07 27.89
N THR A 143 15.27 -2.98 27.08
CA THR A 143 15.52 -4.42 27.26
C THR A 143 16.84 -4.87 26.64
N THR A 144 17.29 -4.16 25.59
CA THR A 144 18.42 -4.59 24.78
C THR A 144 19.75 -4.48 25.53
N GLN A 145 19.91 -3.48 26.39
CA GLN A 145 21.15 -3.25 27.15
C GLN A 145 21.61 -4.47 27.95
N GLU A 146 20.70 -5.05 28.74
CA GLU A 146 21.03 -6.21 29.59
C GLU A 146 21.22 -7.47 28.75
N ILE A 147 20.41 -7.63 27.70
CA ILE A 147 20.50 -8.76 26.78
C ILE A 147 21.86 -8.75 26.08
N ILE A 148 22.25 -7.63 25.48
CA ILE A 148 23.54 -7.49 24.79
C ILE A 148 24.70 -7.68 25.76
N LYS A 149 24.60 -7.16 26.98
CA LYS A 149 25.60 -7.37 28.03
C LYS A 149 25.78 -8.85 28.40
N ALA A 150 24.73 -9.65 28.30
CA ALA A 150 24.75 -11.08 28.61
C ALA A 150 25.14 -11.97 27.41
N LEU A 151 25.26 -11.42 26.20
CA LEU A 151 25.65 -12.20 25.03
C LEU A 151 27.12 -12.67 25.11
N PRO A 152 27.45 -13.83 24.52
CA PRO A 152 28.84 -14.29 24.45
C PRO A 152 29.76 -13.28 23.78
N LYS A 153 30.97 -13.14 24.33
CA LYS A 153 32.03 -12.35 23.71
C LYS A 153 32.40 -12.96 22.36
N GLY A 154 32.70 -12.11 21.38
CA GLY A 154 33.13 -12.52 20.03
C GLY A 154 32.01 -12.54 18.98
N LEU A 155 30.74 -12.43 19.38
CA LEU A 155 29.65 -12.19 18.43
C LEU A 155 29.75 -10.79 17.84
N LYS A 156 29.49 -10.68 16.53
CA LYS A 156 29.19 -9.38 15.91
C LYS A 156 27.74 -9.02 16.18
N ILE A 157 27.49 -7.83 16.71
CA ILE A 157 26.18 -7.40 17.18
C ILE A 157 25.76 -6.14 16.44
N VAL A 158 24.60 -6.17 15.80
CA VAL A 158 23.95 -4.98 15.25
C VAL A 158 22.64 -4.76 16.00
N ASP A 159 22.61 -3.72 16.83
CA ASP A 159 21.43 -3.33 17.59
C ASP A 159 20.56 -2.35 16.80
N LEU A 160 19.31 -2.71 16.51
CA LEU A 160 18.33 -1.84 15.85
C LEU A 160 17.54 -0.99 16.85
N SER A 161 17.68 -1.24 18.16
CA SER A 161 17.13 -0.40 19.21
C SER A 161 17.89 0.92 19.31
N ALA A 162 17.45 1.81 20.21
CA ALA A 162 18.11 3.09 20.44
C ALA A 162 19.10 3.06 21.60
N ASP A 163 19.23 1.92 22.29
CA ASP A 163 19.89 1.83 23.58
C ASP A 163 21.36 2.20 23.53
N PHE A 164 22.05 1.90 22.43
CA PHE A 164 23.48 2.16 22.27
C PHE A 164 23.82 3.35 21.36
N ARG A 165 22.84 4.15 20.93
CA ARG A 165 23.05 5.21 19.92
C ARG A 165 23.64 6.50 20.49
N LEU A 166 23.23 6.86 21.72
CA LEU A 166 23.67 8.09 22.38
C LEU A 166 24.94 7.81 23.18
N ARG A 167 26.03 8.51 22.82
CA ARG A 167 27.33 8.34 23.47
C ARG A 167 27.34 8.92 24.88
N ASP A 168 26.62 10.03 25.09
CA ASP A 168 26.44 10.60 26.42
C ASP A 168 25.37 9.84 27.20
N ILE A 169 25.82 9.17 28.26
CA ILE A 169 24.98 8.43 29.20
C ILE A 169 23.91 9.33 29.82
N LYS A 170 24.25 10.57 30.17
CA LYS A 170 23.29 11.50 30.79
C LYS A 170 22.21 11.90 29.81
N GLU A 171 22.57 12.02 28.53
CA GLU A 171 21.61 12.32 27.48
C GLU A 171 20.66 11.13 27.25
N TYR A 172 21.19 9.90 27.24
CA TYR A 172 20.34 8.70 27.25
C TYR A 172 19.35 8.72 28.41
N GLU A 173 19.82 8.94 29.64
CA GLU A 173 18.99 8.97 30.83
C GLU A 173 17.87 10.01 30.75
N LYS A 174 18.22 11.23 30.29
CA LYS A 174 17.27 12.33 30.10
C LYS A 174 16.15 11.97 29.12
N TRP A 175 16.47 11.37 27.98
CA TRP A 175 15.52 11.14 26.89
C TRP A 175 14.76 9.80 26.98
N TYR A 176 15.35 8.80 27.63
CA TYR A 176 14.78 7.46 27.77
C TYR A 176 14.20 7.20 29.18
N GLY A 177 14.46 8.08 30.15
CA GLY A 177 13.84 8.05 31.47
C GLY A 177 14.32 6.92 32.36
N GLN A 178 15.50 6.35 32.07
CA GLN A 178 16.08 5.24 32.81
C GLN A 178 17.62 5.25 32.72
N PRO A 179 18.35 4.77 33.75
CA PRO A 179 19.79 4.59 33.71
C PRO A 179 20.26 3.69 32.56
N HIS A 180 21.41 4.00 31.98
CA HIS A 180 22.04 3.11 31.01
C HIS A 180 22.73 1.94 31.73
N ARG A 181 22.30 0.70 31.48
CA ARG A 181 22.72 -0.50 32.25
C ARG A 181 23.98 -1.21 31.71
N ALA A 182 24.49 -0.73 30.57
CA ALA A 182 25.65 -1.30 29.89
C ALA A 182 26.68 -0.21 29.50
N THR A 183 27.03 0.67 30.44
CA THR A 183 27.91 1.83 30.20
C THR A 183 29.27 1.51 29.58
N ASP A 184 29.84 0.35 29.90
CA ASP A 184 31.14 -0.06 29.33
C ASP A 184 31.00 -0.37 27.83
N LEU A 185 29.95 -1.12 27.45
CA LEU A 185 29.64 -1.43 26.06
C LEU A 185 29.22 -0.18 25.26
N GLN A 186 28.62 0.81 25.91
CA GLN A 186 28.28 2.08 25.25
C GLN A 186 29.51 2.80 24.69
N ARG A 187 30.68 2.66 25.33
CA ARG A 187 31.93 3.25 24.84
C ARG A 187 32.50 2.53 23.62
N GLU A 188 32.16 1.26 23.47
CA GLU A 188 32.61 0.41 22.35
C GLU A 188 31.65 0.47 21.16
N ALA A 189 30.39 0.87 21.38
CA ALA A 189 29.37 0.91 20.35
C ALA A 189 29.67 1.96 19.27
N VAL A 190 29.66 1.54 18.01
CA VAL A 190 29.81 2.42 16.85
C VAL A 190 28.45 2.75 16.26
N TYR A 191 28.21 4.03 15.96
CA TYR A 191 26.97 4.46 15.32
C TYR A 191 26.95 4.05 13.84
N GLY A 192 25.95 3.25 13.46
CA GLY A 192 25.89 2.52 12.18
C GLY A 192 25.38 3.32 10.99
N LEU A 193 25.72 4.61 10.86
CA LEU A 193 25.39 5.38 9.65
C LEU A 193 26.48 5.14 8.60
N THR A 194 26.27 4.10 7.79
CA THR A 194 27.30 3.45 6.98
C THR A 194 28.13 4.43 6.15
N GLU A 195 27.48 5.32 5.40
CA GLU A 195 28.15 6.25 4.49
C GLU A 195 29.04 7.28 5.21
N ILE A 196 28.85 7.47 6.52
CA ILE A 196 29.60 8.44 7.33
C ILE A 196 30.69 7.76 8.18
N TYR A 197 30.40 6.59 8.76
CA TYR A 197 31.26 5.90 9.73
C TYR A 197 31.75 4.53 9.23
N ARG A 198 31.84 4.35 7.90
CA ARG A 198 32.19 3.07 7.24
C ARG A 198 33.40 2.37 7.85
N ARG A 199 34.46 3.13 8.16
CA ARG A 199 35.72 2.59 8.67
C ARG A 199 35.56 2.08 10.09
N GLU A 200 34.93 2.87 10.95
CA GLU A 200 34.67 2.51 12.34
C GLU A 200 33.75 1.30 12.44
N ILE A 201 32.76 1.19 11.54
CA ILE A 201 31.82 0.07 11.48
C ILE A 201 32.53 -1.24 11.10
N GLN A 202 33.50 -1.19 10.18
CA GLN A 202 34.22 -2.38 9.72
C GLN A 202 34.92 -3.13 10.87
N ASP A 203 35.50 -2.39 11.81
CA ASP A 203 36.25 -2.96 12.94
C ASP A 203 35.36 -3.19 14.19
N ALA A 204 34.11 -2.72 14.18
CA ALA A 204 33.22 -2.78 15.34
C ALA A 204 32.79 -4.22 15.69
N ASN A 205 32.63 -4.48 16.99
CA ASN A 205 31.93 -5.68 17.48
C ASN A 205 30.46 -5.39 17.82
N LEU A 206 30.15 -4.14 18.16
CA LEU A 206 28.80 -3.66 18.46
C LEU A 206 28.53 -2.41 17.61
N VAL A 207 27.52 -2.51 16.74
CA VAL A 207 27.01 -1.38 15.98
C VAL A 207 25.63 -1.02 16.48
N ALA A 208 25.46 0.24 16.89
CA ALA A 208 24.17 0.85 17.17
C ALA A 208 23.59 1.37 15.86
N ASN A 209 22.67 0.60 15.27
CA ASN A 209 22.06 0.96 14.00
C ASN A 209 21.17 2.21 14.17
N PRO A 210 21.29 3.22 13.29
CA PRO A 210 20.56 4.48 13.40
C PRO A 210 19.04 4.34 13.39
N GLY A 211 18.39 5.36 13.91
CA GLY A 211 16.97 5.60 13.73
C GLY A 211 16.65 6.03 12.30
N CYS A 212 15.40 5.76 11.90
CA CYS A 212 14.93 6.04 10.55
C CYS A 212 14.99 7.53 10.19
N TYR A 213 14.45 8.42 11.03
CA TYR A 213 14.54 9.88 10.81
C TYR A 213 15.99 10.39 10.88
N PRO A 214 16.80 10.07 11.91
CA PRO A 214 18.22 10.40 11.95
C PRO A 214 18.95 10.06 10.66
N THR A 215 18.69 8.88 10.07
CA THR A 215 19.28 8.46 8.80
C THR A 215 18.94 9.44 7.66
N SER A 216 17.66 9.73 7.41
CA SER A 216 17.27 10.62 6.30
C SER A 216 17.72 12.07 6.50
N ILE A 217 18.02 12.48 7.74
CA ILE A 217 18.43 13.85 8.10
C ILE A 217 19.96 14.00 8.06
N GLN A 218 20.69 13.06 8.65
CA GLN A 218 22.15 13.15 8.77
C GLN A 218 22.85 12.91 7.44
N LEU A 219 22.30 12.05 6.56
CA LEU A 219 22.86 11.82 5.22
C LEU A 219 23.06 13.15 4.44
N PRO A 220 22.05 14.00 4.23
CA PRO A 220 22.30 15.27 3.55
C PRO A 220 23.05 16.31 4.41
N LEU A 221 22.84 16.34 5.74
CA LEU A 221 23.34 17.45 6.56
C LEU A 221 24.79 17.31 7.00
N VAL A 222 25.25 16.11 7.33
CA VAL A 222 26.62 15.90 7.83
C VAL A 222 27.67 16.38 6.82
N PRO A 223 27.61 16.05 5.52
CA PRO A 223 28.57 16.55 4.53
C PRO A 223 28.56 18.08 4.41
N LEU A 224 27.37 18.69 4.37
CA LEU A 224 27.21 20.14 4.22
C LEU A 224 27.75 20.93 5.42
N ILE A 225 27.53 20.41 6.63
CA ILE A 225 28.05 21.01 7.86
C ILE A 225 29.58 20.87 7.92
N LYS A 226 30.13 19.68 7.64
CA LYS A 226 31.59 19.46 7.61
C LYS A 226 32.31 20.39 6.62
N ALA A 227 31.65 20.72 5.52
CA ALA A 227 32.16 21.64 4.51
C ALA A 227 31.88 23.13 4.80
N ASN A 228 31.23 23.45 5.93
CA ASN A 228 30.84 24.80 6.32
C ASN A 228 29.96 25.52 5.28
N LEU A 229 29.14 24.78 4.53
CA LEU A 229 28.30 25.34 3.46
C LEU A 229 26.95 25.87 3.96
N ILE A 230 26.51 25.40 5.12
CA ILE A 230 25.29 25.83 5.79
C ILE A 230 25.61 26.28 7.22
N LYS A 231 24.78 27.14 7.77
CA LYS A 231 24.87 27.51 9.19
C LYS A 231 24.31 26.39 10.05
N SER A 232 24.93 26.17 11.20
CA SER A 232 24.50 25.21 12.22
C SER A 232 23.34 25.70 13.10
N LYS A 233 22.71 26.83 12.74
CA LYS A 233 21.58 27.43 13.46
C LYS A 233 20.33 27.41 12.59
N ASN A 234 19.17 27.45 13.23
CA ASN A 234 17.86 27.56 12.56
C ASN A 234 17.59 26.43 11.54
N ILE A 235 18.12 25.23 11.81
CA ILE A 235 17.82 24.02 11.04
C ILE A 235 16.43 23.54 11.44
N ILE A 236 15.49 23.58 10.51
CA ILE A 236 14.10 23.14 10.72
C ILE A 236 13.87 21.89 9.89
N ILE A 237 13.34 20.84 10.52
CA ILE A 237 13.11 19.54 9.92
C ILE A 237 11.63 19.20 10.09
N ASP A 238 10.92 19.24 8.98
CA ASP A 238 9.55 18.75 8.88
C ASP A 238 9.59 17.37 8.21
N ALA A 239 9.41 16.32 9.00
CA ALA A 239 9.55 14.94 8.53
C ALA A 239 8.23 14.19 8.49
N LYS A 240 8.09 13.28 7.53
CA LYS A 240 6.87 12.52 7.23
C LYS A 240 7.22 11.04 7.18
N SER A 241 6.42 10.17 7.81
CA SER A 241 6.68 8.73 7.82
C SER A 241 5.42 7.89 7.70
N GLY A 242 5.53 6.76 7.01
CA GLY A 242 4.51 5.72 7.04
C GLY A 242 4.38 5.07 8.42
N VAL A 243 3.18 4.55 8.71
CA VAL A 243 2.79 4.06 10.04
C VAL A 243 3.65 2.89 10.56
N SER A 244 4.33 2.15 9.67
CA SER A 244 5.19 1.03 10.10
C SER A 244 6.34 1.44 11.03
N GLY A 245 6.74 2.72 11.02
CA GLY A 245 7.71 3.27 11.98
C GLY A 245 7.24 3.19 13.44
N ALA A 246 5.93 3.15 13.69
CA ALA A 246 5.36 2.98 15.04
C ALA A 246 5.42 1.53 15.56
N GLY A 247 5.87 0.59 14.73
CA GLY A 247 5.98 -0.83 15.07
C GLY A 247 4.66 -1.59 14.96
N ARG A 248 4.69 -2.88 15.33
CA ARG A 248 3.56 -3.82 15.20
C ARG A 248 2.72 -3.95 16.49
N GLY A 249 2.94 -3.06 17.46
CA GLY A 249 2.15 -3.06 18.70
C GLY A 249 0.71 -2.66 18.41
N ALA A 250 -0.26 -3.45 18.86
CA ALA A 250 -1.67 -3.13 18.73
C ALA A 250 -2.03 -1.99 19.71
N LYS A 251 -2.09 -0.77 19.19
CA LYS A 251 -2.51 0.44 19.90
C LYS A 251 -3.67 1.04 19.14
N GLU A 252 -4.67 1.55 19.84
CA GLU A 252 -5.86 2.18 19.24
C GLU A 252 -5.47 3.23 18.20
N ALA A 253 -4.56 4.13 18.55
CA ALA A 253 -4.03 5.17 17.67
C ALA A 253 -3.40 4.66 16.36
N ASN A 254 -3.04 3.38 16.26
CA ASN A 254 -2.43 2.78 15.07
C ASN A 254 -3.38 1.87 14.30
N LEU A 255 -4.66 1.80 14.69
CA LEU A 255 -5.68 1.06 13.93
C LEU A 255 -5.88 1.71 12.57
N TYR A 256 -6.28 0.90 11.58
CA TYR A 256 -6.46 1.38 10.20
C TYR A 256 -7.40 2.60 10.12
N THR A 257 -8.51 2.59 10.85
CA THR A 257 -9.51 3.66 10.84
C THR A 257 -9.04 4.96 11.51
N GLU A 258 -8.08 4.88 12.42
CA GLU A 258 -7.50 6.07 13.08
C GLU A 258 -6.41 6.73 12.21
N ILE A 259 -5.83 5.96 11.28
CA ILE A 259 -4.70 6.39 10.44
C ILE A 259 -5.11 6.75 9.02
N ALA A 260 -6.05 6.01 8.43
CA ALA A 260 -6.46 6.21 7.04
C ALA A 260 -7.10 7.60 6.83
N GLU A 261 -6.96 8.14 5.61
CA GLU A 261 -7.57 9.41 5.17
C GLU A 261 -7.18 10.67 5.98
N GLY A 262 -6.15 10.59 6.83
CA GLY A 262 -5.70 11.72 7.65
C GLY A 262 -4.18 11.75 7.84
N ILE A 263 -3.69 12.92 8.26
CA ILE A 263 -2.31 13.11 8.72
C ILE A 263 -2.34 13.83 10.07
N HIS A 264 -1.35 13.59 10.91
CA HIS A 264 -1.17 14.36 12.14
C HIS A 264 0.31 14.43 12.55
N SER A 265 0.68 15.50 13.24
CA SER A 265 1.99 15.64 13.88
C SER A 265 2.02 14.86 15.19
N TYR A 266 3.19 14.38 15.59
CA TYR A 266 3.38 13.70 16.87
C TYR A 266 4.77 13.99 17.43
N GLY A 267 5.01 13.68 18.71
CA GLY A 267 6.33 13.90 19.33
C GLY A 267 6.87 15.33 19.18
N ILE A 268 5.97 16.32 19.09
CA ILE A 268 6.33 17.72 18.88
C ILE A 268 7.24 18.15 20.03
N THR A 269 8.35 18.82 19.72
CA THR A 269 9.37 19.30 20.67
C THR A 269 10.20 18.20 21.36
N GLY A 270 9.60 17.07 21.72
CA GLY A 270 10.19 16.04 22.59
C GLY A 270 10.38 14.67 21.95
N HIS A 271 10.62 14.57 20.63
CA HIS A 271 10.85 13.27 20.00
C HIS A 271 12.24 12.70 20.32
N ARG A 272 12.33 11.42 20.69
CA ARG A 272 13.59 10.75 21.10
C ARG A 272 14.69 10.63 20.04
N HIS A 273 14.38 10.99 18.79
CA HIS A 273 15.39 11.09 17.73
C HIS A 273 16.09 12.46 17.69
N VAL A 274 15.58 13.48 18.39
CA VAL A 274 16.23 14.80 18.49
C VAL A 274 17.68 14.68 19.00
N PRO A 275 17.98 14.06 20.15
CA PRO A 275 19.37 13.95 20.62
C PRO A 275 20.25 13.16 19.66
N GLU A 276 19.69 12.16 18.98
CA GLU A 276 20.42 11.36 17.99
C GLU A 276 20.78 12.17 16.74
N ILE A 277 19.88 13.06 16.29
CA ILE A 277 20.15 14.02 15.21
C ILE A 277 21.20 15.02 15.68
N GLU A 278 20.99 15.66 16.83
CA GLU A 278 21.85 16.73 17.36
C GLU A 278 23.26 16.23 17.66
N GLN A 279 23.43 15.02 18.20
CA GLN A 279 24.75 14.39 18.39
C GLN A 279 25.53 14.31 17.08
N GLY A 280 24.92 13.74 16.03
CA GLY A 280 25.58 13.58 14.72
C GLY A 280 25.90 14.92 14.04
N LEU A 281 24.99 15.90 14.13
CA LEU A 281 25.23 17.23 13.56
C LEU A 281 26.24 18.04 14.37
N SER A 282 26.27 17.90 15.69
CA SER A 282 27.23 18.58 16.57
C SER A 282 28.64 18.03 16.38
N GLU A 283 28.79 16.73 16.20
CA GLU A 283 30.05 16.10 15.79
C GLU A 283 30.54 16.64 14.44
N ALA A 284 29.64 16.80 13.46
CA ALA A 284 30.00 17.36 12.16
C ALA A 284 30.40 18.85 12.24
N ALA A 285 29.75 19.62 13.10
CA ALA A 285 29.97 21.06 13.26
C ALA A 285 31.16 21.40 14.17
N ASN A 286 31.65 20.46 14.99
CA ASN A 286 32.53 20.72 16.12
C ASN A 286 31.97 21.81 17.07
N SER A 287 30.64 21.87 17.20
CA SER A 287 29.92 22.81 18.04
C SER A 287 28.52 22.27 18.33
N GLU A 288 27.91 22.68 19.44
CA GLU A 288 26.53 22.29 19.74
C GLU A 288 25.55 22.77 18.65
N VAL A 289 24.72 21.84 18.17
CA VAL A 289 23.66 22.10 17.18
C VAL A 289 22.32 21.80 17.82
N THR A 290 21.42 22.78 17.77
CA THR A 290 20.02 22.60 18.17
C THR A 290 19.13 22.61 16.92
N VAL A 291 18.28 21.60 16.77
CA VAL A 291 17.36 21.50 15.64
C VAL A 291 15.90 21.70 16.07
N SER A 292 15.08 22.19 15.16
CA SER A 292 13.62 22.08 15.29
C SER A 292 13.15 20.87 14.49
N PHE A 293 12.61 19.86 15.16
CA PHE A 293 12.18 18.61 14.52
C PHE A 293 10.70 18.30 14.82
N THR A 294 9.92 18.15 13.76
CA THR A 294 8.50 17.79 13.85
C THR A 294 8.20 16.62 12.92
N PRO A 295 7.94 15.42 13.46
CA PRO A 295 7.50 14.28 12.68
C PRO A 295 5.98 14.29 12.47
N HIS A 296 5.57 13.81 11.29
CA HIS A 296 4.19 13.66 10.86
C HIS A 296 3.93 12.22 10.44
N LEU A 297 2.81 11.67 10.90
CA LEU A 297 2.38 10.31 10.58
C LEU A 297 1.50 10.36 9.31
N MET A 298 1.89 9.59 8.30
CA MET A 298 1.24 9.56 6.99
C MET A 298 0.37 8.31 6.83
N PRO A 299 -0.74 8.38 6.07
CA PRO A 299 -1.66 7.26 5.81
C PRO A 299 -1.08 6.31 4.75
N MET A 300 0.14 5.84 4.95
CA MET A 300 0.84 4.87 4.11
C MET A 300 1.63 3.90 4.99
N SER A 301 1.87 2.68 4.51
CA SER A 301 2.58 1.68 5.29
C SER A 301 4.07 1.97 5.45
N ARG A 302 4.75 2.29 4.34
CA ARG A 302 6.20 2.51 4.26
C ARG A 302 6.54 3.82 3.57
N GLY A 303 7.73 4.31 3.87
CA GLY A 303 8.32 5.49 3.27
C GLY A 303 8.56 6.58 4.31
N MET A 304 9.59 7.37 4.09
CA MET A 304 9.92 8.49 4.94
C MET A 304 10.51 9.61 4.09
N GLN A 305 10.10 10.84 4.38
CA GLN A 305 10.62 12.06 3.76
C GLN A 305 10.99 13.05 4.85
N SER A 306 12.22 13.56 4.82
CA SER A 306 12.62 14.73 5.59
C SER A 306 12.68 15.93 4.66
N THR A 307 11.89 16.96 4.96
CA THR A 307 12.01 18.28 4.33
C THR A 307 12.75 19.19 5.31
N ILE A 308 13.95 19.61 4.93
CA ILE A 308 14.90 20.26 5.80
C ILE A 308 15.14 21.68 5.28
N TYR A 309 14.95 22.67 6.15
CA TYR A 309 15.17 24.07 5.85
C TYR A 309 16.43 24.54 6.56
N VAL A 310 17.36 25.09 5.80
CA VAL A 310 18.70 25.50 6.28
C VAL A 310 19.03 26.91 5.82
N GLU A 311 19.86 27.61 6.59
CA GLU A 311 20.48 28.85 6.16
C GLU A 311 21.84 28.55 5.51
N LEU A 312 22.11 29.18 4.38
CA LEU A 312 23.39 29.10 3.67
C LEU A 312 24.46 29.89 4.43
N ALA A 313 25.70 29.42 4.36
CA ALA A 313 26.84 30.22 4.81
C ALA A 313 27.03 31.46 3.89
N PRO A 314 27.68 32.54 4.38
CA PRO A 314 27.89 33.74 3.56
C PRO A 314 28.62 33.43 2.25
N GLY A 315 28.05 33.88 1.13
CA GLY A 315 28.61 33.67 -0.21
C GLY A 315 28.34 32.29 -0.83
N VAL A 316 27.69 31.38 -0.10
CA VAL A 316 27.31 30.05 -0.61
C VAL A 316 25.99 30.12 -1.36
N SER A 317 25.94 29.44 -2.50
CA SER A 317 24.75 29.24 -3.32
C SER A 317 24.15 27.84 -3.13
N VAL A 318 22.91 27.66 -3.59
CA VAL A 318 22.25 26.34 -3.61
C VAL A 318 23.00 25.35 -4.52
N GLU A 319 23.58 25.86 -5.61
CA GLU A 319 24.37 25.06 -6.53
C GLU A 319 25.61 24.48 -5.83
N ASP A 320 26.25 25.24 -4.95
CA ASP A 320 27.39 24.76 -4.17
C ASP A 320 26.99 23.59 -3.27
N LEU A 321 25.79 23.62 -2.66
CA LEU A 321 25.28 22.51 -1.86
C LEU A 321 25.05 21.26 -2.74
N TYR A 322 24.40 21.46 -3.90
CA TYR A 322 24.13 20.39 -4.85
C TYR A 322 25.42 19.74 -5.35
N GLN A 323 26.40 20.54 -5.78
CA GLN A 323 27.69 20.04 -6.26
C GLN A 323 28.47 19.34 -5.16
N HIS A 324 28.45 19.87 -3.93
CA HIS A 324 29.12 19.23 -2.80
C HIS A 324 28.52 17.85 -2.50
N LEU A 325 27.19 17.74 -2.40
CA LEU A 325 26.52 16.45 -2.18
C LEU A 325 26.76 15.48 -3.35
N ARG A 326 26.77 15.99 -4.59
CA ARG A 326 27.02 15.17 -5.78
C ARG A 326 28.40 14.53 -5.72
N ILE A 327 29.42 15.31 -5.38
CA ILE A 327 30.81 14.84 -5.28
C ILE A 327 30.96 13.92 -4.07
N PHE A 328 30.38 14.28 -2.93
CA PHE A 328 30.49 13.49 -1.71
C PHE A 328 29.90 12.08 -1.87
N TYR A 329 28.75 11.98 -2.55
CA TYR A 329 28.02 10.72 -2.75
C TYR A 329 28.26 10.07 -4.13
N GLU A 330 29.21 10.55 -4.93
CA GLU A 330 29.41 10.06 -6.31
C GLU A 330 29.68 8.55 -6.40
N ASN A 331 30.37 8.00 -5.40
CA ASN A 331 30.75 6.58 -5.34
C ASN A 331 29.88 5.76 -4.37
N GLU A 332 28.79 6.33 -3.87
CA GLU A 332 27.91 5.69 -2.90
C GLU A 332 26.73 5.03 -3.60
N GLU A 333 26.64 3.71 -3.51
CA GLU A 333 25.56 2.93 -4.18
C GLU A 333 24.19 3.38 -3.67
N PHE A 334 24.03 3.44 -2.35
CA PHE A 334 22.72 3.61 -1.73
C PHE A 334 22.29 5.06 -1.54
N VAL A 335 23.11 6.05 -1.91
CA VAL A 335 22.77 7.46 -1.77
C VAL A 335 22.80 8.13 -3.14
N VAL A 336 21.62 8.48 -3.64
CA VAL A 336 21.47 9.04 -4.98
C VAL A 336 20.99 10.48 -4.89
N LEU A 337 21.83 11.40 -5.35
CA LEU A 337 21.42 12.77 -5.62
C LEU A 337 20.67 12.79 -6.96
N GLN A 338 19.39 13.19 -6.93
CA GLN A 338 18.56 13.30 -8.12
C GLN A 338 19.03 14.44 -9.01
N LYS A 339 18.66 14.44 -10.30
CA LYS A 339 19.05 15.52 -11.20
C LYS A 339 18.46 16.85 -10.72
N GLU A 340 19.12 17.95 -11.07
CA GLU A 340 18.65 19.29 -10.74
C GLU A 340 17.15 19.45 -11.05
N LYS A 341 16.39 19.99 -10.09
CA LYS A 341 14.92 20.21 -10.14
C LYS A 341 14.04 18.95 -9.99
N GLU A 342 14.58 17.74 -10.00
CA GLU A 342 13.79 16.52 -9.74
C GLU A 342 13.49 16.38 -8.24
N VAL A 343 12.22 16.17 -7.89
CA VAL A 343 11.79 16.03 -6.50
C VAL A 343 11.85 14.55 -6.08
N PRO A 344 12.57 14.18 -5.01
CA PRO A 344 12.55 12.81 -4.50
C PRO A 344 11.16 12.41 -3.99
N HIS A 345 10.74 11.17 -4.25
CA HIS A 345 9.47 10.63 -3.76
C HIS A 345 9.69 9.32 -2.99
N THR A 346 9.05 9.18 -1.84
CA THR A 346 9.14 7.97 -0.99
C THR A 346 8.79 6.67 -1.72
N ARG A 347 7.84 6.72 -2.66
CA ARG A 347 7.45 5.56 -3.48
C ARG A 347 8.58 5.02 -4.37
N HIS A 348 9.57 5.84 -4.73
CA HIS A 348 10.67 5.45 -5.62
C HIS A 348 11.80 4.72 -4.89
N VAL A 349 11.79 4.69 -3.56
CA VAL A 349 12.77 3.99 -2.71
C VAL A 349 12.12 2.87 -1.88
N ARG A 350 10.84 2.62 -2.09
CA ARG A 350 10.07 1.73 -1.26
C ARG A 350 10.47 0.27 -1.47
N GLY A 351 10.81 -0.43 -0.40
CA GLY A 351 11.31 -1.80 -0.39
C GLY A 351 12.79 -1.93 -0.74
N SER A 352 13.49 -0.81 -1.02
CA SER A 352 14.92 -0.79 -1.37
C SER A 352 15.75 -0.11 -0.29
N ASN A 353 17.08 -0.31 -0.34
CA ASN A 353 18.02 0.32 0.59
C ASN A 353 18.47 1.71 0.13
N TYR A 354 17.87 2.27 -0.93
CA TYR A 354 18.29 3.57 -1.46
C TYR A 354 17.73 4.74 -0.62
N CYS A 355 18.53 5.80 -0.55
CA CYS A 355 18.18 7.13 -0.14
C CYS A 355 18.25 8.05 -1.35
N PHE A 356 17.13 8.69 -1.72
CA PHE A 356 17.11 9.70 -2.77
C PHE A 356 17.04 11.08 -2.15
N MET A 357 17.87 12.02 -2.61
CA MET A 357 17.85 13.39 -2.11
C MET A 357 18.00 14.43 -3.22
N ASN A 358 17.61 15.67 -2.93
CA ASN A 358 17.91 16.83 -3.77
C ASN A 358 17.85 18.14 -2.95
N VAL A 359 18.41 19.22 -3.51
CA VAL A 359 18.46 20.55 -2.92
C VAL A 359 17.71 21.54 -3.81
N PHE A 360 17.01 22.49 -3.19
CA PHE A 360 16.21 23.51 -3.86
C PHE A 360 16.45 24.88 -3.22
N PRO A 361 16.36 25.98 -3.99
CA PRO A 361 16.32 27.31 -3.41
C PRO A 361 15.04 27.51 -2.59
N ASP A 362 15.19 28.14 -1.42
CA ASP A 362 14.05 28.69 -0.69
C ASP A 362 13.63 30.04 -1.35
N ARG A 363 12.36 30.42 -1.18
CA ARG A 363 11.89 31.77 -1.51
C ARG A 363 12.63 32.83 -0.68
N ILE A 364 13.00 32.50 0.55
CA ILE A 364 13.75 33.38 1.44
C ILE A 364 15.22 33.43 0.98
N PRO A 365 15.77 34.61 0.65
CA PRO A 365 17.17 34.74 0.26
C PRO A 365 18.13 34.20 1.33
N GLY A 366 19.17 33.48 0.92
CA GLY A 366 20.14 32.87 1.83
C GLY A 366 19.64 31.60 2.53
N ARG A 367 18.53 31.01 2.09
CA ARG A 367 18.04 29.70 2.56
C ARG A 367 17.95 28.67 1.43
N ALA A 368 18.02 27.40 1.82
CA ALA A 368 17.81 26.26 0.95
C ALA A 368 16.85 25.25 1.59
N ILE A 369 16.21 24.47 0.74
CA ILE A 369 15.35 23.35 1.11
C ILE A 369 16.02 22.07 0.61
N ILE A 370 16.21 21.12 1.52
CA ILE A 370 16.72 19.79 1.19
C ILE A 370 15.60 18.78 1.39
N ILE A 371 15.40 17.90 0.39
CA ILE A 371 14.46 16.78 0.48
C ILE A 371 15.28 15.50 0.46
N SER A 372 15.04 14.62 1.44
CA SER A 372 15.67 13.30 1.54
C SER A 372 14.60 12.25 1.82
N VAL A 373 14.58 11.18 1.02
CA VAL A 373 13.59 10.09 1.12
C VAL A 373 14.24 8.72 1.22
N ILE A 374 13.69 7.88 2.10
CA ILE A 374 14.11 6.49 2.32
C ILE A 374 12.89 5.58 2.51
N ASP A 375 13.06 4.27 2.40
CA ASP A 375 12.15 3.31 3.06
C ASP A 375 12.53 3.21 4.54
N ASN A 376 11.59 3.52 5.44
CA ASN A 376 11.82 3.57 6.87
C ASN A 376 12.12 2.21 7.52
N LEU A 377 11.77 1.09 6.88
CA LEU A 377 12.06 -0.26 7.37
C LEU A 377 13.32 -0.86 6.75
N VAL A 378 13.75 -0.37 5.58
CA VAL A 378 14.96 -0.82 4.88
C VAL A 378 16.12 0.10 5.22
N LYS A 379 16.40 1.16 4.44
CA LYS A 379 17.52 2.08 4.76
C LYS A 379 17.34 2.76 6.12
N GLY A 380 16.09 3.01 6.53
CA GLY A 380 15.79 3.57 7.84
C GLY A 380 15.87 2.59 9.02
N ALA A 381 16.08 1.29 8.75
CA ALA A 381 16.30 0.31 9.80
C ALA A 381 17.11 -0.90 9.29
N SER A 382 16.42 -1.94 8.81
CA SER A 382 16.95 -3.30 8.66
C SER A 382 17.92 -3.47 7.50
N GLY A 383 17.73 -2.68 6.43
CA GLY A 383 18.64 -2.62 5.30
C GLY A 383 19.98 -2.00 5.69
N GLN A 384 19.97 -0.90 6.44
CA GLN A 384 21.20 -0.31 6.98
C GLN A 384 21.87 -1.22 8.01
N ALA A 385 21.07 -1.96 8.81
CA ALA A 385 21.62 -2.96 9.73
C ALA A 385 22.38 -4.07 8.98
N LEU A 386 21.79 -4.59 7.88
CA LEU A 386 22.45 -5.55 7.02
C LEU A 386 23.68 -4.98 6.31
N GLN A 387 23.61 -3.72 5.87
CA GLN A 387 24.72 -2.98 5.25
C GLN A 387 25.91 -2.89 6.23
N ASN A 388 25.63 -2.57 7.50
CA ASN A 388 26.62 -2.54 8.56
C ASN A 388 27.21 -3.93 8.83
N LEU A 389 26.38 -4.97 8.91
CA LEU A 389 26.88 -6.33 9.16
C LEU A 389 27.74 -6.84 8.00
N ASN A 390 27.42 -6.50 6.75
CA ASN A 390 28.27 -6.83 5.61
C ASN A 390 29.70 -6.30 5.83
N LEU A 391 29.83 -5.02 6.22
CA LEU A 391 31.12 -4.42 6.52
C LEU A 391 31.85 -5.10 7.68
N MET A 392 31.15 -5.33 8.80
CA MET A 392 31.71 -6.01 9.99
C MET A 392 32.23 -7.42 9.69
N MET A 393 31.69 -8.07 8.65
CA MET A 393 32.06 -9.42 8.21
C MET A 393 32.99 -9.42 6.99
N GLY A 394 33.46 -8.27 6.51
CA GLY A 394 34.32 -8.16 5.33
C GLY A 394 33.65 -8.57 4.01
N ILE A 395 32.33 -8.53 3.96
CA ILE A 395 31.51 -8.86 2.78
C ILE A 395 31.20 -7.55 2.02
N PRO A 396 31.10 -7.58 0.67
CA PRO A 396 30.74 -6.39 -0.09
C PRO A 396 29.46 -5.74 0.45
N GLU A 397 29.52 -4.43 0.69
CA GLU A 397 28.49 -3.67 1.40
C GLU A 397 27.07 -3.84 0.84
N SER A 398 26.94 -3.97 -0.48
CA SER A 398 25.66 -4.09 -1.19
C SER A 398 25.08 -5.50 -1.25
N THR A 399 25.77 -6.49 -0.66
CA THR A 399 25.35 -7.90 -0.71
C THR A 399 23.97 -8.07 -0.06
N GLY A 400 23.03 -8.65 -0.81
CA GLY A 400 21.63 -8.84 -0.36
C GLY A 400 20.83 -7.55 -0.21
N LEU A 401 21.27 -6.42 -0.77
CA LEU A 401 20.59 -5.11 -0.66
C LEU A 401 20.18 -4.48 -2.00
N ASN A 402 20.56 -5.08 -3.13
CA ASN A 402 20.25 -4.58 -4.50
C ASN A 402 18.80 -4.85 -4.94
N TYR A 403 17.85 -4.82 -4.01
CA TYR A 403 16.44 -4.89 -4.35
C TYR A 403 16.01 -3.56 -4.96
N MET A 404 15.49 -3.61 -6.20
CA MET A 404 14.88 -2.44 -6.81
C MET A 404 13.60 -2.04 -6.09
N ALA A 405 13.28 -0.75 -6.11
CA ALA A 405 12.08 -0.24 -5.45
C ALA A 405 10.81 -0.85 -6.06
N LEU A 406 9.88 -1.25 -5.18
CA LEU A 406 8.61 -1.82 -5.56
C LEU A 406 7.58 -0.70 -5.74
N LEU A 407 7.24 -0.39 -6.99
CA LEU A 407 6.11 0.49 -7.31
C LEU A 407 4.79 -0.18 -6.94
N ASN A 408 3.95 0.51 -6.17
CA ASN A 408 2.61 -0.01 -5.86
C ASN A 408 1.75 0.09 -7.11
N SER A 409 1.26 -1.05 -7.61
CA SER A 409 0.14 -1.11 -8.55
C SER A 409 -1.21 -1.09 -7.84
N HIS A 410 -1.37 -0.25 -6.80
CA HIS A 410 -2.67 -0.01 -6.17
C HIS A 410 -3.28 1.26 -6.75
N ALA A 411 -3.66 1.18 -8.02
CA ALA A 411 -4.77 1.95 -8.59
C ALA A 411 -6.00 1.04 -8.57
N PHE A 412 -6.54 0.78 -7.39
CA PHE A 412 -7.81 0.05 -7.24
C PHE A 412 -8.57 0.58 -6.03
N HIS A 413 -8.90 1.88 -6.04
CA HIS A 413 -10.06 2.45 -5.36
C HIS A 413 -10.64 3.48 -6.32
N GLY A 414 -11.78 3.13 -6.94
CA GLY A 414 -12.46 3.96 -7.94
C GLY A 414 -12.70 3.26 -9.28
N PHE A 415 -13.45 2.16 -9.29
CA PHE A 415 -14.12 1.69 -10.51
C PHE A 415 -15.30 2.64 -10.82
N LYS A 416 -14.97 3.89 -11.18
CA LYS A 416 -15.95 4.90 -11.60
C LYS A 416 -15.34 6.00 -12.47
N GLU A 417 -14.35 5.68 -13.29
CA GLU A 417 -13.87 6.60 -14.33
C GLU A 417 -13.06 5.87 -15.42
N TRP A 418 -13.64 4.81 -15.99
CA TRP A 418 -13.13 4.26 -17.24
C TRP A 418 -13.89 4.84 -18.43
N LEU A 419 -13.65 6.13 -18.69
CA LEU A 419 -13.93 6.78 -19.96
C LEU A 419 -13.28 8.18 -19.97
N HIS A 420 -11.95 8.28 -19.86
CA HIS A 420 -11.18 9.31 -20.57
C HIS A 420 -9.67 9.07 -20.50
N CYS A 421 -9.04 9.10 -21.67
CA CYS A 421 -7.61 9.32 -21.93
C CYS A 421 -6.56 8.37 -21.35
N THR A 422 -6.33 7.31 -22.13
CA THR A 422 -5.01 6.75 -22.41
C THR A 422 -4.07 7.82 -23.00
N LYS A 423 -3.01 8.18 -22.27
CA LYS A 423 -1.71 8.62 -22.84
C LYS A 423 -0.64 8.63 -21.75
N ILE A 424 0.11 7.54 -21.63
CA ILE A 424 1.49 7.58 -21.14
C ILE A 424 2.35 6.93 -22.23
N HIS A 425 3.17 7.75 -22.86
CA HIS A 425 4.32 7.33 -23.65
C HIS A 425 5.44 6.97 -22.65
N SER A 426 6.01 5.77 -22.78
CA SER A 426 7.32 5.44 -22.21
C SER A 426 8.42 5.63 -23.25
N CYS A 427 9.55 6.11 -22.75
CA CYS A 427 10.76 6.54 -23.41
C CYS A 427 11.37 5.61 -24.46
N ILE A 428 11.98 6.26 -25.44
CA ILE A 428 12.99 5.75 -26.36
C ILE A 428 14.35 5.78 -25.63
N LEU A 429 15.05 4.65 -25.61
CA LEU A 429 16.49 4.58 -25.37
C LEU A 429 17.20 4.55 -26.73
N SER A 430 18.08 5.51 -26.97
CA SER A 430 18.98 5.55 -28.12
C SER A 430 20.38 5.21 -27.65
N PHE A 431 21.00 4.22 -28.29
CA PHE A 431 22.45 4.04 -28.32
C PHE A 431 22.85 3.75 -29.79
N LYS A 432 23.69 4.63 -30.35
CA LYS A 432 24.57 4.44 -31.53
C LYS A 432 25.93 3.93 -31.01
N PRO A 433 26.82 3.25 -31.78
CA PRO A 433 27.30 3.69 -33.11
C PRO A 433 27.76 2.60 -34.13
N ASN A 434 27.96 3.05 -35.38
CA ASN A 434 28.89 2.62 -36.48
C ASN A 434 29.12 1.11 -36.79
N GLY A 435 29.08 0.60 -38.02
CA GLY A 435 28.94 1.18 -39.35
C GLY A 435 29.04 0.09 -40.46
N VAL A 436 28.76 0.52 -41.70
CA VAL A 436 29.13 -0.08 -43.01
C VAL A 436 28.58 -1.48 -43.37
N SER A 437 27.56 -1.51 -44.24
CA SER A 437 27.71 -2.02 -45.63
C SER A 437 26.41 -1.82 -46.41
N GLN A 438 26.52 -1.12 -47.55
CA GLN A 438 25.55 -1.13 -48.66
C GLN A 438 25.52 -2.58 -49.25
N ASN A 439 24.56 -3.09 -50.01
CA ASN A 439 23.44 -2.58 -50.80
C ASN A 439 22.61 -3.87 -51.14
N THR A 440 21.29 -3.89 -51.25
CA THR A 440 20.58 -3.48 -52.47
C THR A 440 19.06 -3.61 -52.31
N ASN A 441 18.38 -2.71 -53.02
CA ASN A 441 17.06 -2.83 -53.67
C ASN A 441 15.79 -2.25 -53.00
N ARG A 442 15.52 -1.02 -53.47
CA ARG A 442 14.26 -0.48 -54.02
C ARG A 442 13.04 -0.35 -53.10
N LYS A 443 12.70 0.91 -52.76
CA LYS A 443 11.45 1.58 -53.20
C LYS A 443 11.48 3.09 -52.88
N SER A 444 10.77 3.83 -53.74
CA SER A 444 10.81 5.27 -53.99
C SER A 444 10.18 6.16 -52.91
N LEU A 445 10.72 7.38 -52.82
CA LEU A 445 10.31 8.51 -51.99
C LEU A 445 8.81 8.83 -52.02
N CYS A 446 8.29 9.23 -50.86
CA CYS A 446 7.40 10.38 -50.77
C CYS A 446 7.76 11.17 -49.50
N ALA A 447 8.28 12.38 -49.68
CA ALA A 447 8.49 13.33 -48.61
C ALA A 447 7.14 13.97 -48.25
N MET A 448 6.84 14.07 -46.95
CA MET A 448 5.75 14.93 -46.48
C MET A 448 6.28 15.86 -45.39
N ASN A 449 6.32 17.13 -45.78
CA ASN A 449 6.39 18.30 -44.91
C ASN A 449 5.33 18.22 -43.82
N ILE A 450 5.67 18.62 -42.60
CA ILE A 450 4.67 18.91 -41.56
C ILE A 450 4.66 20.42 -41.37
N THR A 451 3.70 21.06 -42.03
CA THR A 451 3.28 22.43 -41.77
C THR A 451 2.55 22.50 -40.43
N ALA A 452 2.96 23.45 -39.59
CA ALA A 452 2.19 23.87 -38.42
C ALA A 452 0.94 24.63 -38.91
N GLY A 453 -0.25 24.16 -38.50
CA GLY A 453 -1.54 24.75 -38.83
C GLY A 453 -2.48 24.77 -37.61
N GLN A 454 -3.21 25.86 -37.48
CA GLN A 454 -3.89 26.37 -36.28
C GLN A 454 -5.20 25.65 -35.89
N SER A 455 -5.59 25.92 -34.63
CA SER A 455 -6.90 25.90 -33.93
C SER A 455 -8.18 25.34 -34.58
N GLY A 456 -8.98 24.62 -33.77
CA GLY A 456 -10.44 24.50 -33.98
C GLY A 456 -11.14 23.45 -33.09
N ASN A 457 -11.92 23.93 -32.11
CA ASN A 457 -13.07 23.39 -31.34
C ASN A 457 -13.28 21.90 -30.95
N PRO A 458 -13.96 21.61 -29.80
CA PRO A 458 -14.23 20.27 -29.31
C PRO A 458 -15.57 19.72 -29.82
N GLU A 459 -15.56 18.65 -30.62
CA GLU A 459 -16.78 17.92 -31.00
C GLU A 459 -16.81 16.48 -30.50
N LYS A 460 -17.99 16.11 -29.99
CA LYS A 460 -18.52 14.81 -29.55
C LYS A 460 -17.72 13.57 -29.97
N ILE A 461 -17.31 12.78 -28.99
CA ILE A 461 -16.79 11.43 -29.17
C ILE A 461 -17.89 10.55 -29.79
N ASN A 462 -17.74 10.23 -31.07
CA ASN A 462 -18.70 9.43 -31.82
C ASN A 462 -18.68 7.95 -31.34
N LEU A 463 -19.83 7.46 -30.91
CA LEU A 463 -20.06 6.13 -30.31
C LEU A 463 -19.63 4.99 -31.26
N ASP A 464 -19.77 5.21 -32.56
CA ASP A 464 -19.34 4.28 -33.61
C ASP A 464 -17.82 4.06 -33.60
N ARG A 465 -17.05 5.08 -33.26
CA ARG A 465 -15.58 5.00 -33.17
C ARG A 465 -15.14 4.18 -31.95
N ILE A 466 -15.92 4.23 -30.86
CA ILE A 466 -15.69 3.40 -29.67
C ILE A 466 -16.04 1.95 -29.99
N MET A 467 -17.20 1.69 -30.60
CA MET A 467 -17.62 0.34 -30.97
C MET A 467 -16.64 -0.32 -31.95
N ASN A 468 -16.12 0.42 -32.93
CA ASN A 468 -15.12 -0.10 -33.87
C ASN A 468 -13.78 -0.42 -33.20
N LYS A 469 -13.34 0.38 -32.21
CA LYS A 469 -12.15 0.07 -31.41
C LYS A 469 -12.36 -1.17 -30.52
N ALA A 470 -13.52 -1.28 -29.88
CA ALA A 470 -13.86 -2.43 -29.05
C ALA A 470 -13.89 -3.73 -29.88
N ARG A 471 -14.48 -3.68 -31.09
CA ARG A 471 -14.50 -4.81 -32.01
C ARG A 471 -13.09 -5.22 -32.44
N LYS A 472 -12.22 -4.26 -32.76
CA LYS A 472 -10.83 -4.53 -33.13
C LYS A 472 -10.03 -5.17 -31.99
N ILE A 473 -10.28 -4.78 -30.74
CA ILE A 473 -9.68 -5.38 -29.54
C ILE A 473 -10.20 -6.80 -29.30
N TRP A 474 -11.52 -7.00 -29.46
CA TRP A 474 -12.14 -8.31 -29.37
C TRP A 474 -11.59 -9.28 -30.42
N ASP A 475 -11.44 -8.82 -31.65
CA ASP A 475 -10.90 -9.63 -32.75
C ASP A 475 -9.43 -10.00 -32.51
N SER A 476 -8.63 -9.10 -31.89
CA SER A 476 -7.24 -9.38 -31.50
C SER A 476 -7.07 -10.19 -30.21
N SER A 477 -8.15 -10.53 -29.51
CA SER A 477 -8.06 -11.23 -28.22
C SER A 477 -7.73 -12.73 -28.38
N PRO A 478 -6.97 -13.33 -27.44
CA PRO A 478 -6.63 -14.76 -27.46
C PRO A 478 -7.86 -15.68 -27.46
N GLN A 479 -7.72 -16.89 -28.01
CA GLN A 479 -8.84 -17.82 -28.17
C GLN A 479 -9.52 -18.19 -26.84
N SER A 480 -8.75 -18.29 -25.75
CA SER A 480 -9.26 -18.56 -24.39
C SER A 480 -10.26 -17.50 -23.91
N VAL A 481 -10.08 -16.23 -24.29
CA VAL A 481 -10.98 -15.11 -23.95
C VAL A 481 -12.27 -15.22 -24.75
N LYS A 482 -12.17 -15.60 -26.03
CA LYS A 482 -13.33 -15.75 -26.92
C LYS A 482 -14.19 -16.97 -26.56
N THR A 483 -13.58 -18.03 -26.03
CA THR A 483 -14.28 -19.27 -25.62
C THR A 483 -14.84 -19.22 -24.20
N PHE A 484 -14.58 -18.15 -23.45
CA PHE A 484 -15.13 -18.01 -22.09
C PHE A 484 -16.66 -17.81 -22.16
N PRO A 485 -17.45 -18.47 -21.27
CA PRO A 485 -18.91 -18.40 -21.31
C PRO A 485 -19.41 -17.07 -20.72
N TRP A 486 -19.17 -15.97 -21.42
CA TRP A 486 -19.47 -14.60 -20.97
C TRP A 486 -20.93 -14.40 -20.59
N ASN A 487 -21.86 -15.00 -21.33
CA ASN A 487 -23.29 -14.91 -21.04
C ASN A 487 -23.62 -15.55 -19.68
N ARG A 488 -23.07 -16.74 -19.41
CA ARG A 488 -23.27 -17.44 -18.12
C ARG A 488 -22.60 -16.71 -16.96
N ALA A 489 -21.42 -16.13 -17.19
CA ALA A 489 -20.75 -15.32 -16.19
C ALA A 489 -21.53 -14.04 -15.87
N LEU A 490 -22.11 -13.39 -16.88
CA LEU A 490 -22.95 -12.22 -16.72
C LEU A 490 -24.25 -12.55 -15.98
N GLU A 491 -24.91 -13.65 -16.33
CA GLU A 491 -26.11 -14.13 -15.64
C GLU A 491 -25.83 -14.41 -14.16
N ASN A 492 -24.74 -15.14 -13.85
CA ASN A 492 -24.34 -15.40 -12.48
C ASN A 492 -23.99 -14.12 -11.71
N PHE A 493 -23.35 -13.15 -12.37
CA PHE A 493 -23.02 -11.87 -11.77
C PHE A 493 -24.28 -11.05 -11.45
N ILE A 494 -25.24 -10.98 -12.38
CA ILE A 494 -26.52 -10.32 -12.16
C ILE A 494 -27.26 -10.98 -10.99
N GLN A 495 -27.28 -12.31 -10.93
CA GLN A 495 -27.93 -13.04 -9.86
C GLN A 495 -27.30 -12.74 -8.48
N LEU A 496 -25.96 -12.74 -8.40
CA LEU A 496 -25.24 -12.39 -7.17
C LEU A 496 -25.54 -10.97 -6.68
N ILE A 497 -25.66 -10.01 -7.61
CA ILE A 497 -26.02 -8.63 -7.27
C ILE A 497 -27.46 -8.56 -6.76
N LEU A 498 -28.40 -9.26 -7.38
CA LEU A 498 -29.79 -9.33 -6.92
C LEU A 498 -29.89 -9.96 -5.53
N ASP A 499 -29.19 -11.08 -5.29
CA ASP A 499 -29.16 -11.77 -4.00
C ASP A 499 -28.56 -10.88 -2.90
N LEU A 500 -27.50 -10.12 -3.23
CA LEU A 500 -26.90 -9.15 -2.32
C LEU A 500 -27.87 -8.01 -1.99
N ILE A 501 -28.56 -7.45 -2.99
CA ILE A 501 -29.56 -6.39 -2.77
C ILE A 501 -30.67 -6.89 -1.84
N VAL A 502 -31.18 -8.11 -2.07
CA VAL A 502 -32.22 -8.72 -1.22
C VAL A 502 -31.70 -8.94 0.20
N ALA A 503 -30.46 -9.41 0.37
CA ALA A 503 -29.84 -9.58 1.68
C ALA A 503 -29.69 -8.24 2.42
N VAL A 504 -29.19 -7.20 1.75
CA VAL A 504 -29.01 -5.87 2.31
C VAL A 504 -30.35 -5.29 2.76
N ILE A 505 -31.39 -5.35 1.93
CA ILE A 505 -32.74 -4.91 2.30
C ILE A 505 -33.24 -5.69 3.53
N LYS A 506 -33.09 -7.01 3.54
CA LYS A 506 -33.52 -7.86 4.65
C LYS A 506 -32.86 -7.49 5.98
N TYR A 507 -31.54 -7.24 5.97
CA TYR A 507 -30.78 -7.01 7.21
C TYR A 507 -30.71 -5.54 7.65
N LEU A 508 -30.91 -4.57 6.75
CA LEU A 508 -30.95 -3.14 7.12
C LEU A 508 -32.36 -2.62 7.45
N CYS A 509 -33.42 -3.16 6.84
CA CYS A 509 -34.77 -2.66 7.11
C CYS A 509 -35.21 -2.88 8.58
N LEU A 510 -34.84 -4.00 9.19
CA LEU A 510 -35.21 -4.32 10.58
C LEU A 510 -34.55 -3.37 11.60
N PRO A 511 -33.23 -3.15 11.60
CA PRO A 511 -32.58 -2.17 12.47
C PRO A 511 -33.07 -0.74 12.25
N VAL A 512 -33.24 -0.31 10.99
CA VAL A 512 -33.71 1.04 10.66
C VAL A 512 -35.14 1.25 11.16
N LEU A 513 -36.02 0.26 11.00
CA LEU A 513 -37.39 0.32 11.51
C LEU A 513 -37.42 0.29 13.05
N ALA A 514 -36.56 -0.50 13.69
CA ALA A 514 -36.47 -0.56 15.15
C ALA A 514 -36.00 0.77 15.75
N VAL A 515 -34.89 1.33 15.24
CA VAL A 515 -34.34 2.62 15.70
C VAL A 515 -35.34 3.76 15.47
N SER A 516 -35.93 3.82 14.28
CA SER A 516 -36.92 4.85 13.96
C SER A 516 -38.26 4.67 14.66
N SER A 517 -38.56 3.50 15.24
CA SER A 517 -39.76 3.33 16.07
C SER A 517 -39.49 3.71 17.51
N LEU A 518 -38.29 3.39 18.02
CA LEU A 518 -37.83 3.79 19.35
C LEU A 518 -37.69 5.31 19.49
N SER A 519 -37.19 6.01 18.46
CA SER A 519 -37.08 7.48 18.48
C SER A 519 -38.43 8.16 18.65
N GLU A 520 -39.47 7.70 17.94
CA GLU A 520 -40.82 8.27 18.00
C GLU A 520 -41.53 7.94 19.32
N MET A 521 -41.34 6.71 19.84
CA MET A 521 -41.83 6.36 21.17
C MET A 521 -41.16 7.16 22.28
N SER A 522 -39.85 7.43 22.16
CA SER A 522 -39.10 8.28 23.08
C SER A 522 -39.63 9.72 23.07
N TYR A 523 -39.96 10.27 21.90
CA TYR A 523 -40.57 11.60 21.79
C TYR A 523 -41.94 11.64 22.49
N CYS A 524 -42.81 10.65 22.25
CA CYS A 524 -44.11 10.58 22.92
C CYS A 524 -44.01 10.33 24.43
N ALA A 525 -42.97 9.62 24.89
CA ALA A 525 -42.68 9.45 26.31
C ALA A 525 -42.27 10.77 26.97
N HIS A 526 -41.42 11.57 26.32
CA HIS A 526 -41.04 12.90 26.76
C HIS A 526 -42.27 13.82 26.92
N GLU A 527 -43.19 13.80 25.95
CA GLU A 527 -44.42 14.60 25.97
C GLU A 527 -45.53 14.02 26.88
N LYS A 528 -45.28 12.92 27.61
CA LYS A 528 -46.26 12.19 28.45
C LYS A 528 -47.54 11.76 27.71
N LYS A 529 -47.43 11.46 26.42
CA LYS A 529 -48.55 11.11 25.52
C LYS A 529 -48.54 9.67 25.02
N LEU A 530 -47.81 8.78 25.71
CA LEU A 530 -47.68 7.38 25.34
C LEU A 530 -49.04 6.65 25.19
N PHE A 531 -50.05 7.07 25.95
CA PHE A 531 -51.40 6.49 25.91
C PHE A 531 -52.13 6.69 24.56
N LEU A 532 -51.70 7.65 23.73
CA LEU A 532 -52.30 7.93 22.42
C LEU A 532 -51.73 7.05 21.30
N ILE A 533 -50.64 6.31 21.53
CA ILE A 533 -49.96 5.48 20.52
C ILE A 533 -50.79 4.28 20.03
N PRO A 534 -51.52 3.53 20.87
CA PRO A 534 -52.18 2.30 20.44
C PRO A 534 -53.21 2.50 19.33
N ILE A 535 -53.94 3.63 19.36
CA ILE A 535 -55.01 3.94 18.39
C ILE A 535 -54.47 4.11 16.96
N PRO A 536 -53.57 5.07 16.66
CA PRO A 536 -53.02 5.24 15.31
C PRO A 536 -52.28 4.00 14.82
N LEU A 537 -51.57 3.29 15.72
CA LEU A 537 -50.89 2.04 15.39
C LEU A 537 -51.87 0.97 14.87
N LEU A 538 -52.98 0.75 15.59
CA LEU A 538 -54.01 -0.21 15.19
C LEU A 538 -54.72 0.20 13.90
N VAL A 539 -54.97 1.51 13.73
CA VAL A 539 -55.54 2.05 12.48
C VAL A 539 -54.60 1.77 11.29
N GLY A 540 -53.28 1.95 11.47
CA GLY A 540 -52.29 1.61 10.46
C GLY A 540 -52.29 0.12 10.08
N VAL A 541 -52.40 -0.75 11.09
CA VAL A 541 -52.51 -2.21 10.87
C VAL A 541 -53.75 -2.57 10.06
N ALA A 542 -54.90 -1.96 10.37
CA ALA A 542 -56.15 -2.20 9.64
C ALA A 542 -56.05 -1.74 8.18
N VAL A 543 -55.57 -0.51 7.94
CA VAL A 543 -55.44 0.06 6.59
C VAL A 543 -54.49 -0.77 5.72
N ALA A 544 -53.36 -1.24 6.26
CA ALA A 544 -52.46 -2.11 5.50
C ALA A 544 -53.11 -3.46 5.12
N GLY A 545 -54.04 -3.97 5.92
CA GLY A 545 -54.85 -5.14 5.59
C GLY A 545 -55.72 -4.89 4.35
N VAL A 546 -56.45 -3.77 4.34
CA VAL A 546 -57.32 -3.38 3.22
C VAL A 546 -56.49 -3.12 1.95
N LEU A 547 -55.41 -2.34 2.04
CA LEU A 547 -54.54 -2.05 0.89
C LEU A 547 -53.98 -3.33 0.25
N ARG A 548 -53.68 -4.35 1.04
CA ARG A 548 -53.23 -5.65 0.52
C ARG A 548 -54.33 -6.34 -0.28
N GLU A 549 -55.55 -6.39 0.23
CA GLU A 549 -56.69 -7.00 -0.46
C GLU A 549 -57.00 -6.27 -1.77
N THR A 550 -57.07 -4.93 -1.72
CA THR A 550 -57.27 -4.11 -2.91
C THR A 550 -56.16 -4.27 -3.95
N ALA A 551 -54.89 -4.33 -3.53
CA ALA A 551 -53.77 -4.54 -4.44
C ALA A 551 -53.82 -5.92 -5.13
N LEU A 552 -54.33 -6.94 -4.44
CA LEU A 552 -54.53 -8.28 -5.01
C LEU A 552 -55.71 -8.32 -5.98
N GLU A 553 -56.76 -7.53 -5.74
CA GLU A 553 -57.91 -7.40 -6.64
C GLU A 553 -57.58 -6.62 -7.92
N LEU A 554 -56.77 -5.55 -7.81
CA LEU A 554 -56.38 -4.71 -8.94
C LEU A 554 -55.42 -5.40 -9.93
N SER A 555 -54.70 -6.44 -9.51
CA SER A 555 -53.75 -7.12 -10.37
C SER A 555 -53.71 -8.64 -10.12
N PRO A 556 -54.76 -9.37 -10.56
CA PRO A 556 -54.86 -10.82 -10.35
C PRO A 556 -53.79 -11.63 -11.12
N LEU A 557 -53.29 -11.11 -12.24
CA LEU A 557 -52.18 -11.70 -13.03
C LEU A 557 -50.86 -11.72 -12.24
N LEU A 558 -50.72 -10.79 -11.30
CA LEU A 558 -49.61 -10.69 -10.38
C LEU A 558 -50.06 -11.23 -9.02
N LYS A 559 -50.63 -12.43 -8.97
CA LYS A 559 -50.93 -13.16 -7.73
C LYS A 559 -50.00 -14.36 -7.54
N ASP A 560 -49.46 -14.88 -8.64
CA ASP A 560 -48.71 -16.15 -8.69
C ASP A 560 -47.21 -15.97 -8.97
N ALA A 561 -46.74 -14.75 -9.24
CA ALA A 561 -45.32 -14.54 -9.46
C ALA A 561 -44.52 -14.59 -8.12
N GLU A 562 -43.24 -14.94 -8.23
CA GLU A 562 -42.45 -15.41 -7.10
C GLU A 562 -42.12 -14.32 -6.05
N VAL A 563 -42.30 -13.05 -6.42
CA VAL A 563 -41.91 -11.89 -5.62
C VAL A 563 -43.16 -11.13 -5.13
N PRO A 564 -43.34 -10.77 -3.86
CA PRO A 564 -44.55 -10.09 -3.40
C PRO A 564 -44.55 -8.57 -3.71
N TRP A 565 -44.60 -8.16 -4.98
CA TRP A 565 -44.56 -6.73 -5.41
C TRP A 565 -45.59 -5.86 -4.68
N HIS A 566 -46.80 -6.38 -4.43
CA HIS A 566 -47.87 -5.65 -3.76
C HIS A 566 -47.50 -5.30 -2.31
N LEU A 567 -46.82 -6.21 -1.60
CA LEU A 567 -46.32 -5.94 -0.25
C LEU A 567 -45.15 -4.96 -0.27
N ILE A 568 -44.29 -5.03 -1.28
CA ILE A 568 -43.18 -4.09 -1.47
C ILE A 568 -43.71 -2.67 -1.71
N ALA A 569 -44.72 -2.52 -2.58
CA ALA A 569 -45.34 -1.22 -2.86
C ALA A 569 -45.98 -0.60 -1.60
N ILE A 570 -46.70 -1.40 -0.81
CA ILE A 570 -47.30 -0.96 0.45
C ILE A 570 -46.21 -0.57 1.47
N ALA A 571 -45.12 -1.33 1.56
CA ALA A 571 -44.00 -1.01 2.45
C ALA A 571 -43.31 0.31 2.07
N ILE A 572 -43.10 0.56 0.77
CA ILE A 572 -42.53 1.82 0.28
C ILE A 572 -43.45 2.99 0.63
N PHE A 573 -44.77 2.85 0.40
CA PHE A 573 -45.75 3.88 0.71
C PHE A 573 -45.68 4.34 2.17
N PHE A 574 -45.75 3.40 3.13
CA PHE A 574 -45.68 3.76 4.55
C PHE A 574 -44.30 4.25 5.00
N THR A 575 -43.23 3.82 4.34
CA THR A 575 -41.87 4.34 4.62
C THR A 575 -41.76 5.79 4.19
N LEU A 576 -42.24 6.14 2.98
CA LEU A 576 -42.26 7.51 2.50
C LEU A 576 -43.16 8.41 3.35
N LEU A 577 -44.29 7.88 3.83
CA LEU A 577 -45.17 8.58 4.77
C LEU A 577 -44.49 8.85 6.12
N LYS A 578 -43.44 8.11 6.48
CA LYS A 578 -42.71 8.31 7.74
C LYS A 578 -41.56 9.32 7.62
N LEU A 579 -40.93 9.45 6.44
CA LEU A 579 -39.73 10.27 6.23
C LEU A 579 -39.85 11.75 6.65
N PRO A 580 -40.99 12.44 6.47
CA PRO A 580 -41.15 13.82 6.91
C PRO A 580 -41.39 13.97 8.42
N GLY A 581 -41.22 12.91 9.22
CA GLY A 581 -41.49 12.83 10.67
C GLY A 581 -41.21 14.11 11.46
N PRO A 582 -39.98 14.67 11.41
CA PRO A 582 -39.63 15.90 12.12
C PRO A 582 -40.33 17.17 11.62
N TYR A 583 -40.83 17.17 10.39
CA TYR A 583 -41.45 18.32 9.73
C TYR A 583 -42.98 18.32 9.83
N TYR A 584 -43.60 17.27 10.38
CA TYR A 584 -45.04 17.29 10.61
C TYR A 584 -45.41 18.37 11.65
N PRO A 585 -46.57 19.03 11.48
CA PRO A 585 -47.14 19.89 12.50
C PRO A 585 -47.45 19.10 13.77
N TYR A 586 -47.65 19.78 14.90
CA TYR A 586 -47.66 19.20 16.26
C TYR A 586 -48.37 17.84 16.39
N TRP A 587 -49.65 17.76 16.05
CA TRP A 587 -50.42 16.51 16.11
C TRP A 587 -49.97 15.46 15.08
N GLY A 588 -49.50 15.91 13.91
CA GLY A 588 -48.99 15.04 12.86
C GLY A 588 -47.76 14.24 13.30
N ARG A 589 -46.90 14.79 14.17
CA ARG A 589 -45.73 14.07 14.71
C ARG A 589 -46.09 12.89 15.61
N ILE A 590 -47.29 12.90 16.21
CA ILE A 590 -47.75 11.81 17.07
C ILE A 590 -48.54 10.81 16.22
N PHE A 591 -49.48 11.28 15.40
CA PHE A 591 -50.38 10.37 14.68
C PHE A 591 -49.74 9.69 13.46
N ILE A 592 -49.02 10.44 12.62
CA ILE A 592 -48.57 9.94 11.31
C ILE A 592 -47.46 8.88 11.44
N PRO A 593 -46.40 9.06 12.25
CA PRO A 593 -45.35 8.05 12.40
C PRO A 593 -45.87 6.75 13.03
N HIS A 594 -46.76 6.82 14.03
CA HIS A 594 -47.33 5.62 14.67
C HIS A 594 -48.34 4.91 13.77
N PHE A 595 -49.12 5.64 12.97
CA PHE A 595 -49.93 5.06 11.90
C PHE A 595 -49.08 4.33 10.86
N ALA A 596 -48.01 4.97 10.37
CA ALA A 596 -47.09 4.36 9.42
C ALA A 596 -46.39 3.12 9.99
N ASN A 597 -45.98 3.15 11.27
CA ASN A 597 -45.40 1.99 11.94
C ASN A 597 -46.37 0.80 12.02
N GLY A 598 -47.66 1.06 12.27
CA GLY A 598 -48.69 0.02 12.25
C GLY A 598 -48.83 -0.65 10.88
N GLY A 599 -48.85 0.17 9.83
CA GLY A 599 -48.91 -0.30 8.44
C GLY A 599 -47.67 -1.11 8.02
N LEU A 600 -46.47 -0.66 8.42
CA LEU A 600 -45.21 -1.37 8.16
C LEU A 600 -45.14 -2.70 8.91
N LEU A 601 -45.52 -2.74 10.19
CA LEU A 601 -45.49 -3.97 10.99
C LEU A 601 -46.41 -5.04 10.38
N ARG A 602 -47.62 -4.65 9.95
CA ARG A 602 -48.57 -5.56 9.30
C ARG A 602 -48.06 -6.04 7.94
N THR A 603 -47.46 -5.16 7.16
CA THR A 603 -46.88 -5.50 5.85
C THR A 603 -45.69 -6.46 5.98
N LEU A 604 -44.81 -6.25 6.97
CA LEU A 604 -43.70 -7.15 7.27
C LEU A 604 -44.19 -8.52 7.72
N TYR A 605 -45.24 -8.58 8.54
CA TYR A 605 -45.87 -9.84 8.92
C TYR A 605 -46.41 -10.61 7.71
N PHE A 606 -47.08 -9.93 6.77
CA PHE A 606 -47.52 -10.56 5.52
C PHE A 606 -46.36 -11.01 4.64
N ALA A 607 -45.27 -10.24 4.55
CA ALA A 607 -44.09 -10.60 3.77
C ALA A 607 -43.40 -11.84 4.35
N PHE A 608 -43.32 -11.93 5.68
CA PHE A 608 -42.81 -13.10 6.38
C PHE A 608 -43.66 -14.36 6.12
N LEU A 609 -44.99 -14.23 6.16
CA LEU A 609 -45.89 -15.33 5.82
C LEU A 609 -45.82 -15.72 4.34
N TRP A 610 -45.64 -14.77 3.43
CA TRP A 610 -45.42 -15.03 2.01
C TRP A 610 -44.16 -15.86 1.79
N TYR A 611 -43.05 -15.47 2.43
CA TYR A 611 -41.77 -16.17 2.33
C TYR A 611 -41.81 -17.61 2.89
N ARG A 612 -42.67 -17.85 3.89
CA ARG A 612 -42.89 -19.19 4.45
C ARG A 612 -43.83 -20.08 3.64
N ARG A 613 -44.42 -19.59 2.53
CA ARG A 613 -45.24 -20.44 1.66
C ARG A 613 -44.35 -21.48 0.97
N PRO A 614 -44.74 -22.77 0.96
CA PRO A 614 -44.05 -23.77 0.16
C PRO A 614 -44.19 -23.39 -1.33
N GLN A 615 -43.06 -23.22 -2.02
CA GLN A 615 -43.06 -22.99 -3.46
C GLN A 615 -43.66 -24.24 -4.14
N LYS A 616 -44.73 -24.06 -4.93
CA LYS A 616 -45.22 -25.15 -5.78
C LYS A 616 -44.14 -25.45 -6.82
N ALA A 617 -43.75 -26.71 -6.95
CA ALA A 617 -42.87 -27.15 -8.03
C ALA A 617 -43.52 -26.79 -9.37
N SER A 618 -42.79 -26.07 -10.21
CA SER A 618 -43.22 -25.69 -11.55
C SER A 618 -43.42 -26.94 -12.42
N GLU A 619 -44.66 -27.19 -12.87
CA GLU A 619 -44.90 -28.08 -14.01
C GLU A 619 -44.30 -27.45 -15.29
N PRO A 620 -43.65 -28.23 -16.17
CA PRO A 620 -43.01 -27.69 -17.35
C PRO A 620 -44.06 -27.21 -18.38
N LEU A 621 -43.95 -25.95 -18.81
CA LEU A 621 -44.75 -25.40 -19.91
C LEU A 621 -44.38 -26.06 -21.26
N PRO A 622 -45.35 -26.30 -22.16
CA PRO A 622 -45.10 -26.90 -23.46
C PRO A 622 -44.29 -25.97 -24.38
N PRO A 623 -43.51 -26.53 -25.33
CA PRO A 623 -42.60 -25.76 -26.15
C PRO A 623 -43.37 -25.12 -27.30
N GLU A 624 -43.78 -23.87 -27.15
CA GLU A 624 -43.86 -22.84 -28.21
C GLU A 624 -44.61 -21.62 -27.69
N CYS A 625 -43.86 -20.61 -27.20
CA CYS A 625 -44.36 -19.25 -27.22
C CYS A 625 -43.18 -18.27 -27.32
N LYS A 626 -42.93 -17.78 -28.54
CA LYS A 626 -42.08 -16.62 -28.78
C LYS A 626 -42.76 -15.39 -28.15
N VAL A 627 -42.38 -15.02 -26.93
CA VAL A 627 -42.73 -13.70 -26.38
C VAL A 627 -41.60 -12.73 -26.72
N ARG A 628 -41.88 -11.82 -27.67
CA ARG A 628 -41.09 -10.61 -27.93
C ARG A 628 -41.10 -9.74 -26.67
N PHE A 629 -39.93 -9.44 -26.13
CA PHE A 629 -39.78 -8.26 -25.27
C PHE A 629 -39.79 -7.01 -26.17
N SER A 630 -40.88 -6.25 -26.14
CA SER A 630 -40.84 -4.83 -26.50
C SER A 630 -40.49 -4.01 -25.25
N PRO A 631 -39.63 -2.98 -25.33
CA PRO A 631 -39.35 -2.13 -24.20
C PRO A 631 -40.51 -1.14 -24.04
N SER A 632 -41.14 -1.14 -22.88
CA SER A 632 -42.10 -0.10 -22.49
C SER A 632 -41.72 0.38 -21.09
N PHE A 633 -40.67 1.18 -21.04
CA PHE A 633 -40.20 1.89 -19.84
C PHE A 633 -41.10 3.09 -19.48
N ASP A 634 -42.27 3.23 -20.11
CA ASP A 634 -43.14 4.41 -20.04
C ASP A 634 -44.29 4.32 -19.02
N VAL A 635 -44.59 3.14 -18.45
CA VAL A 635 -45.71 3.02 -17.48
C VAL A 635 -45.28 3.38 -16.05
N LEU A 636 -44.01 3.15 -15.69
CA LEU A 636 -43.47 3.50 -14.37
C LEU A 636 -43.10 5.00 -14.26
N LEU A 637 -42.83 5.67 -15.38
CA LEU A 637 -42.57 7.12 -15.41
C LEU A 637 -43.87 7.94 -15.35
N GLN A 638 -44.98 7.42 -15.91
CA GLN A 638 -46.28 8.10 -15.87
C GLN A 638 -46.95 8.11 -14.49
N LEU A 639 -46.76 7.08 -13.65
CA LEU A 639 -47.33 7.07 -12.29
C LEU A 639 -46.60 8.02 -11.32
N SER A 640 -45.32 8.32 -11.55
CA SER A 640 -44.59 9.33 -10.77
C SER A 640 -44.94 10.78 -11.16
N LEU A 641 -45.49 11.02 -12.34
CA LEU A 641 -45.81 12.36 -12.86
C LEU A 641 -47.27 12.81 -12.61
N SER A 642 -48.17 11.91 -12.20
CA SER A 642 -49.57 12.28 -11.89
C SER A 642 -49.80 12.86 -10.49
N VAL A 643 -48.82 12.76 -9.57
CA VAL A 643 -48.92 13.36 -8.22
C VAL A 643 -48.42 14.82 -8.18
N ILE A 644 -47.75 15.29 -9.24
CA ILE A 644 -47.21 16.65 -9.31
C ILE A 644 -48.20 17.67 -9.95
N HIS A 645 -49.34 17.22 -10.48
CA HIS A 645 -50.26 18.09 -11.24
C HIS A 645 -51.63 18.41 -10.63
N LEU A 646 -51.87 18.14 -9.34
CA LEU A 646 -53.06 18.64 -8.63
C LEU A 646 -52.65 19.56 -7.48
N GLY A 647 -52.44 20.83 -7.81
CA GLY A 647 -52.17 21.88 -6.81
C GLY A 647 -51.58 23.17 -7.38
N GLY A 648 -52.09 23.65 -8.50
CA GLY A 648 -51.82 25.03 -8.92
C GLY A 648 -52.73 25.98 -8.13
N PHE A 649 -52.15 26.92 -7.41
CA PHE A 649 -52.70 28.27 -7.26
C PHE A 649 -51.56 29.29 -7.26
N GLU A 650 -51.79 30.33 -8.05
CA GLU A 650 -50.88 31.34 -8.55
C GLU A 650 -50.33 32.27 -7.45
N THR A 651 -49.18 32.91 -7.68
CA THR A 651 -49.12 34.37 -7.98
C THR A 651 -47.68 34.90 -8.06
N TYR A 652 -47.40 35.48 -9.23
CA TYR A 652 -46.61 36.68 -9.56
C TYR A 652 -45.15 36.92 -9.11
N ILE A 653 -44.44 37.42 -10.14
CA ILE A 653 -43.06 37.87 -10.29
C ILE A 653 -42.85 39.24 -9.63
N LEU A 654 -41.69 39.47 -8.97
CA LEU A 654 -40.74 40.62 -9.07
C LEU A 654 -39.93 40.88 -7.77
N PRO A 655 -38.77 41.57 -7.83
CA PRO A 655 -37.55 41.16 -7.16
C PRO A 655 -37.25 41.84 -5.82
N TRP A 656 -36.34 41.20 -5.09
CA TRP A 656 -35.59 41.71 -3.93
C TRP A 656 -34.99 43.11 -4.14
N PRO A 657 -35.01 43.96 -3.08
CA PRO A 657 -33.91 44.85 -2.79
C PRO A 657 -33.20 44.45 -1.48
N LEU A 658 -31.87 44.43 -1.57
CA LEU A 658 -30.93 44.44 -0.45
C LEU A 658 -31.28 45.53 0.58
N ARG A 659 -31.32 45.18 1.88
CA ARG A 659 -30.96 46.13 2.95
C ARG A 659 -30.49 45.45 4.24
N LYS A 660 -29.26 45.84 4.60
CA LYS A 660 -28.55 45.77 5.89
C LYS A 660 -29.45 45.82 7.13
N ARG A 661 -29.08 45.06 8.18
CA ARG A 661 -29.13 45.44 9.62
C ARG A 661 -28.09 44.60 10.36
N HIS A 662 -26.99 45.19 10.83
CA HIS A 662 -26.81 45.84 12.14
C HIS A 662 -26.51 44.85 13.27
N TYR A 663 -25.22 44.82 13.61
CA TYR A 663 -24.68 44.47 14.92
C TYR A 663 -25.37 45.26 16.03
N ARG A 664 -25.67 44.59 17.13
CA ARG A 664 -25.78 45.21 18.45
C ARG A 664 -25.05 44.36 19.47
N HIS A 665 -24.01 44.96 20.04
CA HIS A 665 -23.32 44.55 21.24
C HIS A 665 -24.31 44.38 22.40
N GLU A 666 -24.09 43.35 23.23
CA GLU A 666 -24.24 43.50 24.68
C GLU A 666 -23.25 42.58 25.40
N SER A 667 -22.35 43.24 26.12
CA SER A 667 -21.43 42.75 27.13
C SER A 667 -22.15 42.35 28.41
N ARG A 668 -21.69 41.29 29.10
CA ARG A 668 -21.49 41.25 30.57
C ARG A 668 -20.86 39.94 31.06
N ASN A 669 -19.64 40.10 31.60
CA ASN A 669 -19.06 39.51 32.82
C ASN A 669 -19.57 38.14 33.33
N LEU A 670 -18.68 37.15 33.32
CA LEU A 670 -17.95 36.65 34.51
C LEU A 670 -16.81 35.73 34.07
#